data_AF-A0ABD4ZUZ4-F1
#
_entry.id   AF-A0ABD4ZUZ4-F1
#
_cell.length_a   1.000
_cell.length_b   1.000
_cell.length_c   1.000
_cell.angle_alpha   90.00
_cell.angle_beta   90.00
_cell.angle_gamma   90.00
#
_symmetry.space_group_name_H-M   'P 1'
#
loop_
_entity.id
_entity.type
_entity.pdbx_description
1 polymer ?
#
loop_
_entity_poly.entity_id
_entity_poly.type
_entity_poly.pdbx_seq_one_letter_code
_entity_poly.pdbx_strand_id
1 'polypeptide(L)'
;MKNIVWFSEGTKDQKELLGGKGANLAEMTSIGLPVPAGFIVTTDVCRQFLENQQLTQPLVEEIIRAVATLEERTHKSFGGNQQPLLVSVRSGAKYSMPGMMDTILNLGLTDQTVQTLAANTKNPTFAYDCYRRLIQMYGDVVKGIDKSHFESYLTTYKHKKGYPSDQSMVAPDWQEICEVFKSIYMEHTQERFPQDPLEQLLSAVQAVFRSWNNPRAITYRKIHKIAHDLGTAVTVQEMVFGNSGAASGTGVAFTRDPTTGHRGLFGEFLACAQGEDVVAGVRTPRPISDLAKTQPEIHAQFSAIAELLENHYKDMQDIEFTIEEGRLFVLQTRNGKRTAKAAVQIAIDLVSEGKITKKAALHRLTPDMLDQLLHPIFSPESLAKASPLSQGLPASPGAAVGRVYFSAEAAVNAHQAGEKVILLRQETSPEDIDGMVVSEAIVTSRGGMTSHAAVVARGLGVCCVAGCDQLAVDSFLKQARCGEAIIQEGDYLSVDGTTGNLYQGALSLVASQNFGLLQTILDWSKERADLVVRANAETIEEIKTAASFGAAGIGLARTEHMFFGESRIWPMRQVILAETTEERQVALSQLKTFQLNDFKELLLQTKEQKCVIRLLDPPLHEFLPRPQEYEEMAERSGYSLEKIKQRVHDLQEVNPMMGHRGSRLGITYPEIYEMQTAAIIEAALQVSDTGSVVYPEIMLPLISMPEEMRVLKERLEMYIRQIFAHYQKEVPFKIGMMLETPRACLLTKELAPLADFFSFGTNDLTQMTFGFSRDDAAGFIQRYLDQGILSEDPYQHLDKAGVGQLMEQAVTSIRQLTKEKAIGVCGEVGGDPQSIAFLREIGIDYVSCSPYRIPAAWLAIAQSAPDTLS
;
A
#
# COMPACT_ATOMS: atom_id res chain seq x y z
N MET A 1 36.15 -6.15 -8.53
CA MET A 1 35.33 -6.09 -7.29
C MET A 1 35.45 -7.44 -6.60
N LYS A 2 35.24 -7.54 -5.28
CA LYS A 2 35.25 -8.85 -4.59
C LYS A 2 33.96 -9.60 -4.92
N ASN A 3 34.07 -10.84 -5.43
CA ASN A 3 32.90 -11.69 -5.72
C ASN A 3 32.35 -12.37 -4.46
N ILE A 4 33.21 -12.59 -3.47
CA ILE A 4 32.89 -13.21 -2.19
C ILE A 4 33.28 -12.26 -1.05
N VAL A 5 32.37 -12.09 -0.09
CA VAL A 5 32.57 -11.25 1.11
C VAL A 5 32.19 -12.05 2.35
N TRP A 6 33.08 -12.09 3.34
CA TRP A 6 32.79 -12.73 4.63
C TRP A 6 31.89 -11.83 5.49
N PHE A 7 31.10 -12.43 6.40
CA PHE A 7 30.32 -11.64 7.35
C PHE A 7 31.20 -10.67 8.17
N SER A 8 32.44 -11.06 8.50
CA SER A 8 33.39 -10.20 9.22
C SER A 8 33.98 -9.05 8.39
N GLU A 9 33.74 -8.98 7.08
CA GLU A 9 34.27 -7.96 6.17
C GLU A 9 33.20 -6.96 5.68
N GLY A 10 31.92 -7.28 5.86
CA GLY A 10 30.80 -6.46 5.37
C GLY A 10 30.24 -5.49 6.42
N THR A 11 29.33 -4.62 5.98
CA THR A 11 28.60 -3.68 6.85
C THR A 11 27.15 -3.50 6.38
N LYS A 12 26.28 -2.97 7.26
CA LYS A 12 24.87 -2.68 6.91
C LYS A 12 24.66 -1.72 5.74
N ASP A 13 25.67 -0.92 5.37
CA ASP A 13 25.57 0.09 4.31
C ASP A 13 25.78 -0.50 2.91
N GLN A 14 26.35 -1.71 2.81
CA GLN A 14 26.68 -2.38 1.56
C GLN A 14 25.51 -3.23 1.00
N LYS A 15 24.25 -2.83 1.24
CA LYS A 15 23.06 -3.59 0.82
C LYS A 15 22.97 -3.81 -0.69
N GLU A 16 23.55 -2.91 -1.48
CA GLU A 16 23.56 -3.04 -2.94
C GLU A 16 24.44 -4.19 -3.42
N LEU A 17 25.56 -4.43 -2.74
CA LEU A 17 26.52 -5.48 -3.07
C LEU A 17 26.18 -6.82 -2.40
N LEU A 18 25.80 -6.76 -1.12
CA LEU A 18 25.64 -7.93 -0.24
C LEU A 18 24.18 -8.39 -0.12
N GLY A 19 23.24 -7.63 -0.69
CA GLY A 19 21.83 -7.74 -0.35
C GLY A 19 21.52 -7.27 1.08
N GLY A 20 20.25 -7.06 1.38
CA GLY A 20 19.80 -6.67 2.71
C GLY A 20 20.11 -7.73 3.79
N LYS A 21 19.98 -9.01 3.44
CA LYS A 21 20.26 -10.13 4.35
C LYS A 21 21.76 -10.25 4.67
N GLY A 22 22.61 -10.28 3.64
CA GLY A 22 24.06 -10.36 3.80
C GLY A 22 24.62 -9.17 4.55
N ALA A 23 24.15 -7.95 4.24
CA ALA A 23 24.56 -6.74 4.96
C ALA A 23 24.18 -6.78 6.46
N ASN A 24 23.00 -7.29 6.80
CA ASN A 24 22.58 -7.42 8.20
C ASN A 24 23.33 -8.56 8.93
N LEU A 25 23.64 -9.68 8.27
CA LEU A 25 24.49 -10.73 8.84
C LEU A 25 25.89 -10.22 9.17
N ALA A 26 26.46 -9.42 8.26
CA ALA A 26 27.74 -8.78 8.48
C ALA A 26 27.70 -7.78 9.65
N GLU A 27 26.68 -6.94 9.70
CA GLU A 27 26.48 -6.00 10.80
C GLU A 27 26.28 -6.70 12.15
N MET A 28 25.46 -7.75 12.22
CA MET A 28 25.27 -8.52 13.45
C MET A 28 26.59 -9.17 13.93
N THR A 29 27.40 -9.65 12.99
CA THR A 29 28.72 -10.21 13.29
C THR A 29 29.66 -9.14 13.85
N SER A 30 29.66 -7.92 13.28
CA SER A 30 30.54 -6.83 13.71
C SER A 30 30.20 -6.27 15.09
N ILE A 31 28.92 -6.30 15.48
CA ILE A 31 28.47 -5.90 16.82
C ILE A 31 28.53 -7.05 17.87
N GLY A 32 29.09 -8.21 17.50
CA GLY A 32 29.38 -9.31 18.42
C GLY A 32 28.20 -10.23 18.74
N LEU A 33 27.17 -10.29 17.90
CA LEU A 33 26.07 -11.24 18.07
C LEU A 33 26.48 -12.68 17.69
N PRO A 34 25.82 -13.71 18.27
CA PRO A 34 26.12 -15.10 17.98
C PRO A 34 25.55 -15.50 16.60
N VAL A 35 26.22 -15.06 15.53
CA VAL A 35 25.86 -15.38 14.14
C VAL A 35 26.67 -16.59 13.67
N PRO A 36 26.06 -17.62 13.07
CA PRO A 36 26.78 -18.74 12.47
C PRO A 36 27.71 -18.28 11.34
N ALA A 37 28.87 -18.92 11.19
CA ALA A 37 29.88 -18.51 10.23
C ALA A 37 29.38 -18.65 8.78
N GLY A 38 29.81 -17.75 7.90
CA GLY A 38 29.39 -17.78 6.50
C GLY A 38 29.99 -16.66 5.65
N PHE A 39 29.66 -16.73 4.35
CA PHE A 39 30.10 -15.78 3.34
C PHE A 39 28.98 -15.49 2.34
N ILE A 40 29.15 -14.42 1.56
CA ILE A 40 28.17 -13.87 0.63
C ILE A 40 28.78 -13.85 -0.77
N VAL A 41 28.08 -14.45 -1.74
CA VAL A 41 28.34 -14.24 -3.17
C VAL A 41 27.53 -13.02 -3.61
N THR A 42 28.21 -12.02 -4.16
CA THR A 42 27.66 -10.67 -4.34
C THR A 42 26.62 -10.57 -5.46
N THR A 43 25.84 -9.48 -5.45
CA THR A 43 24.88 -9.15 -6.52
C THR A 43 25.55 -8.95 -7.89
N ASP A 44 26.80 -8.49 -7.92
CA ASP A 44 27.59 -8.37 -9.16
C ASP A 44 27.75 -9.71 -9.87
N VAL A 45 27.98 -10.77 -9.10
CA VAL A 45 28.10 -12.13 -9.62
C VAL A 45 26.76 -12.59 -10.21
N CYS A 46 25.65 -12.25 -9.56
CA CYS A 46 24.32 -12.53 -10.09
C CYS A 46 24.10 -11.85 -11.44
N ARG A 47 24.46 -10.58 -11.58
CA ARG A 47 24.36 -9.85 -12.85
C ARG A 47 25.15 -10.53 -13.97
N GLN A 48 26.42 -10.86 -13.70
CA GLN A 48 27.28 -11.58 -14.64
C GLN A 48 26.71 -12.96 -15.01
N PHE A 49 26.13 -13.67 -14.04
CA PHE A 49 25.50 -14.96 -14.28
C PHE A 49 24.23 -14.82 -15.13
N LEU A 50 23.39 -13.81 -14.89
CA LEU A 50 22.16 -13.62 -15.66
C LEU A 50 22.43 -13.29 -17.14
N GLU A 51 23.56 -12.64 -17.43
CA GLU A 51 24.03 -12.39 -18.80
C GLU A 51 24.57 -13.65 -19.48
N ASN A 52 25.41 -14.44 -18.78
CA ASN A 52 26.15 -15.55 -19.37
C ASN A 52 25.51 -16.94 -19.17
N GLN A 53 24.51 -17.03 -18.29
CA GLN A 53 23.81 -18.25 -17.85
C GLN A 53 24.72 -19.35 -17.26
N GLN A 54 25.97 -19.01 -16.90
CA GLN A 54 26.97 -19.93 -16.36
C GLN A 54 27.84 -19.25 -15.30
N LEU A 55 28.30 -20.02 -14.31
CA LEU A 55 29.34 -19.57 -13.38
C LEU A 55 30.70 -19.66 -14.07
N THR A 56 31.53 -18.63 -13.95
CA THR A 56 32.88 -18.65 -14.51
C THR A 56 33.79 -19.56 -13.68
N GLN A 57 34.75 -20.24 -14.34
CA GLN A 57 35.69 -21.12 -13.65
C GLN A 57 36.44 -20.44 -12.48
N PRO A 58 36.92 -19.18 -12.60
CA PRO A 58 37.53 -18.47 -11.48
C PRO A 58 36.61 -18.29 -10.27
N LEU A 59 35.32 -18.03 -10.50
CA LEU A 59 34.33 -17.89 -9.43
C LEU A 59 34.07 -19.23 -8.72
N VAL A 60 34.00 -20.33 -9.49
CA VAL A 60 33.86 -21.68 -8.92
C VAL A 60 35.02 -21.98 -7.98
N GLU A 61 36.26 -21.69 -8.39
CA GLU A 61 37.45 -21.85 -7.56
C GLU A 61 37.43 -20.94 -6.31
N GLU A 62 36.92 -19.71 -6.43
CA GLU A 62 36.74 -18.82 -5.29
C GLU A 62 35.73 -19.38 -4.27
N ILE A 63 34.60 -19.92 -4.74
CA ILE A 63 33.59 -20.55 -3.86
C ILE A 63 34.20 -21.76 -3.15
N ILE A 64 34.94 -22.62 -3.85
CA ILE A 64 35.62 -23.79 -3.25
C ILE A 64 36.61 -23.34 -2.16
N ARG A 65 37.43 -22.31 -2.43
CA ARG A 65 38.35 -21.76 -1.41
C ARG A 65 37.61 -21.18 -0.20
N ALA A 66 36.47 -20.53 -0.43
CA ALA A 66 35.64 -20.00 0.65
C ALA A 66 35.05 -21.13 1.53
N VAL A 67 34.63 -22.24 0.92
CA VAL A 67 34.18 -23.45 1.66
C VAL A 67 35.32 -24.03 2.48
N ALA A 68 36.52 -24.21 1.90
CA ALA A 68 37.68 -24.71 2.65
C ALA A 68 38.04 -23.82 3.86
N THR A 69 37.96 -22.50 3.69
CA THR A 69 38.14 -21.56 4.81
C THR A 69 37.02 -21.68 5.85
N LEU A 70 35.79 -21.99 5.44
CA LEU A 70 34.66 -22.22 6.34
C LEU A 70 34.86 -23.52 7.14
N GLU A 71 35.38 -24.58 6.52
CA GLU A 71 35.79 -25.82 7.21
C GLU A 71 36.83 -25.52 8.31
N GLU A 72 37.86 -24.72 7.99
CA GLU A 72 38.88 -24.31 8.96
C GLU A 72 38.29 -23.54 10.15
N ARG A 73 37.39 -22.58 9.88
CA ARG A 73 36.75 -21.73 10.92
C ARG A 73 35.79 -22.50 11.83
N THR A 74 35.13 -23.51 11.28
CA THR A 74 34.10 -24.29 12.01
C THR A 74 34.65 -25.58 12.61
N HIS A 75 35.85 -26.00 12.21
CA HIS A 75 36.45 -27.31 12.53
C HIS A 75 35.58 -28.51 12.08
N LYS A 76 34.75 -28.30 11.05
CA LYS A 76 33.89 -29.31 10.42
C LYS A 76 34.33 -29.50 8.96
N SER A 77 33.96 -30.62 8.33
CA SER A 77 34.32 -30.89 6.93
C SER A 77 33.12 -31.05 6.01
N PHE A 78 33.11 -30.34 4.89
CA PHE A 78 32.06 -30.32 3.88
C PHE A 78 32.17 -31.58 3.01
N GLY A 79 31.31 -32.57 3.30
CA GLY A 79 31.43 -33.92 2.73
C GLY A 79 32.34 -34.88 3.50
N GLY A 80 32.83 -34.48 4.69
CA GLY A 80 33.68 -35.31 5.53
C GLY A 80 32.93 -36.33 6.39
N ASN A 81 33.66 -37.34 6.86
CA ASN A 81 33.11 -38.53 7.55
C ASN A 81 33.18 -38.50 9.08
N GLN A 82 33.69 -37.42 9.68
CA GLN A 82 33.82 -37.31 11.14
C GLN A 82 32.85 -36.26 11.72
N GLN A 83 32.97 -35.00 11.31
CA GLN A 83 32.01 -33.95 11.65
C GLN A 83 31.57 -33.24 10.37
N PRO A 84 30.39 -33.56 9.82
CA PRO A 84 29.94 -32.97 8.57
C PRO A 84 29.62 -31.49 8.78
N LEU A 85 30.24 -30.64 7.96
CA LEU A 85 29.80 -29.25 7.78
C LEU A 85 28.58 -29.28 6.86
N LEU A 86 27.47 -28.73 7.35
CA LEU A 86 26.25 -28.53 6.57
C LEU A 86 26.02 -27.03 6.43
N VAL A 87 25.52 -26.59 5.29
CA VAL A 87 25.28 -25.17 5.01
C VAL A 87 23.84 -24.91 4.56
N SER A 88 23.37 -23.70 4.83
CA SER A 88 22.19 -23.13 4.20
C SER A 88 22.62 -22.22 3.05
N VAL A 89 21.85 -22.23 1.97
CA VAL A 89 22.00 -21.33 0.83
C VAL A 89 20.74 -20.48 0.75
N ARG A 90 20.90 -19.18 1.03
CA ARG A 90 19.81 -18.23 1.20
C ARG A 90 19.96 -17.05 0.25
N SER A 91 18.90 -16.76 -0.49
CA SER A 91 18.81 -15.56 -1.33
C SER A 91 18.72 -14.27 -0.51
N GLY A 92 19.20 -13.16 -1.07
CA GLY A 92 19.13 -11.83 -0.45
C GLY A 92 19.33 -10.70 -1.45
N ALA A 93 18.25 -10.03 -1.83
CA ALA A 93 18.30 -8.83 -2.68
C ALA A 93 18.50 -7.56 -1.84
N LYS A 94 18.79 -6.43 -2.48
CA LYS A 94 18.92 -5.10 -1.83
C LYS A 94 17.68 -4.75 -1.00
N TYR A 95 16.51 -4.98 -1.57
CA TYR A 95 15.21 -4.83 -0.91
C TYR A 95 14.67 -6.19 -0.47
N SER A 96 13.98 -6.21 0.67
CA SER A 96 13.40 -7.45 1.21
C SER A 96 12.22 -7.90 0.34
N MET A 97 12.27 -9.14 -0.16
CA MET A 97 11.21 -9.79 -0.93
C MET A 97 10.78 -11.09 -0.20
N PRO A 98 9.92 -11.02 0.85
CA PRO A 98 9.59 -12.16 1.70
C PRO A 98 8.85 -13.24 0.91
N GLY A 99 9.24 -14.50 1.06
CA GLY A 99 8.61 -15.64 0.37
C GLY A 99 8.94 -15.76 -1.13
N MET A 100 9.46 -14.72 -1.78
CA MET A 100 9.57 -14.70 -3.25
C MET A 100 10.75 -15.49 -3.81
N MET A 101 11.82 -15.63 -3.02
CA MET A 101 13.08 -16.23 -3.44
C MET A 101 13.43 -17.45 -2.62
N ASP A 102 14.15 -18.38 -3.26
CA ASP A 102 14.33 -19.71 -2.72
C ASP A 102 15.41 -19.76 -1.63
N THR A 103 15.30 -20.78 -0.78
CA THR A 103 16.27 -21.11 0.28
C THR A 103 16.42 -22.62 0.31
N ILE A 104 17.64 -23.11 0.48
CA ILE A 104 17.94 -24.54 0.61
C ILE A 104 18.66 -24.73 1.95
N LEU A 105 18.18 -25.67 2.76
CA LEU A 105 18.77 -26.01 4.06
C LEU A 105 19.44 -27.39 4.00
N ASN A 106 20.28 -27.69 5.00
CA ASN A 106 20.92 -29.00 5.19
C ASN A 106 21.85 -29.42 4.03
N LEU A 107 22.32 -28.49 3.20
CA LEU A 107 23.14 -28.79 2.04
C LEU A 107 24.49 -29.39 2.47
N GLY A 108 24.91 -30.47 1.82
CA GLY A 108 26.04 -31.30 2.19
C GLY A 108 25.64 -32.68 2.75
N LEU A 109 24.34 -32.94 2.93
CA LEU A 109 23.85 -34.28 3.23
C LEU A 109 23.90 -35.19 1.99
N THR A 110 24.42 -36.39 2.21
CA THR A 110 24.60 -37.49 1.25
C THR A 110 24.27 -38.80 1.97
N ASP A 111 24.22 -39.90 1.22
CA ASP A 111 23.99 -41.23 1.81
C ASP A 111 25.06 -41.58 2.87
N GLN A 112 26.25 -40.99 2.79
CA GLN A 112 27.34 -41.16 3.75
C GLN A 112 27.28 -40.16 4.91
N THR A 113 27.12 -38.86 4.63
CA THR A 113 27.16 -37.83 5.68
C THR A 113 25.92 -37.87 6.57
N VAL A 114 24.78 -38.36 6.08
CA VAL A 114 23.57 -38.58 6.91
C VAL A 114 23.81 -39.63 8.01
N GLN A 115 24.56 -40.71 7.70
CA GLN A 115 24.91 -41.73 8.68
C GLN A 115 25.86 -41.16 9.75
N THR A 116 26.78 -40.31 9.32
CA THR A 116 27.70 -39.60 10.23
C THR A 116 26.94 -38.64 11.14
N LEU A 117 25.99 -37.87 10.59
CA LEU A 117 25.13 -36.98 11.37
C LEU A 117 24.28 -37.77 12.38
N ALA A 118 23.71 -38.90 11.98
CA ALA A 118 22.96 -39.81 12.85
C ALA A 118 23.81 -40.32 14.02
N ALA A 119 25.06 -40.71 13.75
CA ALA A 119 25.99 -41.18 14.77
C ALA A 119 26.39 -40.07 15.75
N ASN A 120 26.73 -38.88 15.23
CA ASN A 120 27.18 -37.74 16.03
C ASN A 120 26.11 -37.22 16.97
N THR A 121 24.86 -37.12 16.48
CA THR A 121 23.72 -36.63 17.27
C THR A 121 23.05 -37.71 18.11
N LYS A 122 23.40 -38.98 17.89
CA LYS A 122 22.70 -40.16 18.44
C LYS A 122 21.19 -40.13 18.17
N ASN A 123 20.78 -39.47 17.08
CA ASN A 123 19.40 -39.25 16.72
C ASN A 123 19.21 -39.54 15.22
N PRO A 124 19.09 -40.82 14.83
CA PRO A 124 18.95 -41.20 13.42
C PRO A 124 17.64 -40.66 12.82
N THR A 125 16.57 -40.54 13.59
CA THR A 125 15.29 -39.96 13.12
C THR A 125 15.51 -38.52 12.66
N PHE A 126 16.21 -37.70 13.44
CA PHE A 126 16.58 -36.32 13.07
C PHE A 126 17.43 -36.25 11.81
N ALA A 127 18.47 -37.09 11.71
CA ALA A 127 19.40 -37.03 10.59
C ALA A 127 18.71 -37.36 9.25
N TYR A 128 17.88 -38.41 9.22
CA TYR A 128 17.14 -38.79 8.01
C TYR A 128 15.97 -37.83 7.72
N ASP A 129 15.37 -37.19 8.73
CA ASP A 129 14.42 -36.10 8.51
C ASP A 129 15.10 -34.89 7.82
N CYS A 130 16.32 -34.53 8.22
CA CYS A 130 17.08 -33.49 7.54
C CYS A 130 17.43 -33.88 6.10
N TYR A 131 17.75 -35.16 5.86
CA TYR A 131 18.12 -35.63 4.53
C TYR A 131 16.94 -35.68 3.56
N ARG A 132 15.78 -36.18 3.98
CA ARG A 132 14.57 -36.13 3.14
C ARG A 132 14.17 -34.69 2.82
N ARG A 133 14.34 -33.75 3.77
CA ARG A 133 14.09 -32.31 3.54
C ARG A 133 15.02 -31.76 2.49
N LEU A 134 16.33 -32.06 2.56
CA LEU A 134 17.27 -31.66 1.53
C LEU A 134 16.85 -32.18 0.15
N ILE A 135 16.52 -33.47 0.02
CA ILE A 135 16.16 -34.07 -1.28
C ILE A 135 14.92 -33.37 -1.86
N GLN A 136 13.90 -33.14 -1.04
CA GLN A 136 12.68 -32.44 -1.45
C GLN A 136 12.96 -30.99 -1.87
N MET A 137 13.62 -30.21 -0.99
CA MET A 137 13.93 -28.80 -1.26
C MET A 137 14.84 -28.63 -2.47
N TYR A 138 15.83 -29.51 -2.65
CA TYR A 138 16.73 -29.47 -3.79
C TYR A 138 16.02 -29.86 -5.08
N GLY A 139 15.14 -30.88 -5.05
CA GLY A 139 14.31 -31.26 -6.19
C GLY A 139 13.40 -30.12 -6.65
N ASP A 140 12.72 -29.47 -5.70
CA ASP A 140 11.85 -28.32 -5.95
C ASP A 140 12.63 -27.10 -6.46
N VAL A 141 13.56 -26.58 -5.66
CA VAL A 141 14.24 -25.32 -5.95
C VAL A 141 15.23 -25.41 -7.11
N VAL A 142 16.05 -26.46 -7.14
CA VAL A 142 17.17 -26.54 -8.10
C VAL A 142 16.74 -27.17 -9.42
N LYS A 143 15.80 -28.12 -9.38
CA LYS A 143 15.35 -28.88 -10.54
C LYS A 143 13.91 -28.61 -10.97
N GLY A 144 13.15 -27.81 -10.21
CA GLY A 144 11.78 -27.41 -10.58
C GLY A 144 10.76 -28.53 -10.47
N ILE A 145 11.00 -29.54 -9.62
CA ILE A 145 10.05 -30.63 -9.38
C ILE A 145 8.95 -30.13 -8.44
N ASP A 146 7.69 -30.20 -8.88
CA ASP A 146 6.56 -29.78 -8.05
C ASP A 146 6.56 -30.50 -6.69
N LYS A 147 6.55 -29.71 -5.61
CA LYS A 147 6.59 -30.18 -4.22
C LYS A 147 5.48 -31.18 -3.90
N SER A 148 4.33 -31.09 -4.57
CA SER A 148 3.17 -31.97 -4.37
C SER A 148 3.48 -33.44 -4.63
N HIS A 149 4.44 -33.77 -5.49
CA HIS A 149 4.85 -35.16 -5.72
C HIS A 149 5.44 -35.80 -4.45
N PHE A 150 6.26 -35.03 -3.72
CA PHE A 150 6.85 -35.47 -2.46
C PHE A 150 5.82 -35.50 -1.32
N GLU A 151 4.99 -34.46 -1.20
CA GLU A 151 4.01 -34.34 -0.12
C GLU A 151 2.85 -35.34 -0.23
N SER A 152 2.39 -35.63 -1.46
CA SER A 152 1.35 -36.62 -1.71
C SER A 152 1.80 -38.02 -1.29
N TYR A 153 3.06 -38.36 -1.60
CA TYR A 153 3.65 -39.63 -1.16
C TYR A 153 3.76 -39.69 0.37
N LEU A 154 4.31 -38.65 1.00
CA LEU A 154 4.48 -38.59 2.45
C LEU A 154 3.12 -38.71 3.17
N THR A 155 2.10 -38.03 2.68
CA THR A 155 0.73 -38.08 3.23
C THR A 155 0.14 -39.49 3.11
N THR A 156 0.27 -40.12 1.94
CA THR A 156 -0.19 -41.48 1.69
C THR A 156 0.53 -42.48 2.60
N TYR A 157 1.85 -42.32 2.76
CA TYR A 157 2.67 -43.18 3.62
C TYR A 157 2.25 -43.07 5.09
N LYS A 158 2.07 -41.85 5.60
CA LYS A 158 1.58 -41.60 6.97
C LYS A 158 0.22 -42.24 7.22
N HIS A 159 -0.73 -42.07 6.30
CA HIS A 159 -2.07 -42.66 6.42
C HIS A 159 -2.01 -44.19 6.42
N LYS A 160 -1.19 -44.78 5.55
CA LYS A 160 -1.00 -46.25 5.47
C LYS A 160 -0.40 -46.83 6.76
N LYS A 161 0.50 -46.10 7.42
CA LYS A 161 1.18 -46.52 8.66
C LYS A 161 0.46 -46.06 9.94
N GLY A 162 -0.59 -45.25 9.83
CA GLY A 162 -1.33 -44.71 10.98
C GLY A 162 -0.59 -43.62 11.77
N TYR A 163 0.35 -42.91 11.15
CA TYR A 163 1.05 -41.81 11.82
C TYR A 163 0.19 -40.52 11.79
N PRO A 164 -0.06 -39.87 12.94
CA PRO A 164 -0.84 -38.64 12.99
C PRO A 164 -0.06 -37.41 12.49
N SER A 165 1.27 -37.46 12.53
CA SER A 165 2.15 -36.36 12.10
C SER A 165 3.56 -36.85 11.77
N ASP A 166 4.36 -36.00 11.14
CA ASP A 166 5.78 -36.27 10.81
C ASP A 166 6.62 -36.56 12.07
N GLN A 167 6.29 -35.95 13.21
CA GLN A 167 7.02 -36.18 14.46
C GLN A 167 6.88 -37.60 15.01
N SER A 168 5.82 -38.30 14.62
CA SER A 168 5.57 -39.66 15.06
C SER A 168 6.36 -40.69 14.24
N MET A 169 7.00 -40.27 13.15
CA MET A 169 7.75 -41.14 12.27
C MET A 169 9.10 -41.54 12.88
N VAL A 170 9.54 -42.76 12.58
CA VAL A 170 10.79 -43.32 13.09
C VAL A 170 11.86 -43.41 12.00
N ALA A 171 13.12 -43.51 12.40
CA ALA A 171 14.26 -43.52 11.47
C ALA A 171 14.15 -44.53 10.31
N PRO A 172 13.70 -45.80 10.50
CA PRO A 172 13.54 -46.73 9.38
C PRO A 172 12.54 -46.25 8.32
N ASP A 173 11.45 -45.60 8.73
CA ASP A 173 10.46 -45.07 7.78
C ASP A 173 11.03 -43.85 7.02
N TRP A 174 11.82 -43.00 7.68
CA TRP A 174 12.52 -41.89 7.00
C TRP A 174 13.57 -42.35 6.00
N GLN A 175 14.28 -43.45 6.31
CA GLN A 175 15.21 -44.08 5.37
C GLN A 175 14.48 -44.56 4.10
N GLU A 176 13.33 -45.23 4.26
CA GLU A 176 12.49 -45.66 3.13
C GLU A 176 12.04 -44.45 2.29
N ILE A 177 11.58 -43.38 2.95
CA ILE A 177 11.16 -42.15 2.27
C ILE A 177 12.32 -41.49 1.51
N CYS A 178 13.54 -41.47 2.06
CA CYS A 178 14.71 -40.93 1.36
C CYS A 178 14.97 -41.66 0.04
N GLU A 179 14.88 -42.99 0.01
CA GLU A 179 15.05 -43.78 -1.21
C GLU A 179 13.95 -43.51 -2.25
N VAL A 180 12.71 -43.35 -1.79
CA VAL A 180 11.60 -43.00 -2.66
C VAL A 180 11.75 -41.58 -3.19
N PHE A 181 12.14 -40.62 -2.36
CA PHE A 181 12.37 -39.23 -2.80
C PHE A 181 13.50 -39.15 -3.82
N LYS A 182 14.58 -39.93 -3.67
CA LYS A 182 15.63 -40.09 -4.69
C LYS A 182 15.09 -40.71 -5.98
N SER A 183 14.12 -41.62 -5.88
CA SER A 183 13.47 -42.24 -7.04
C SER A 183 12.56 -41.25 -7.78
N ILE A 184 11.76 -40.44 -7.06
CA ILE A 184 10.96 -39.34 -7.61
C ILE A 184 11.89 -38.35 -8.33
N TYR A 185 13.00 -37.99 -7.69
CA TYR A 185 14.00 -37.11 -8.30
C TYR A 185 14.53 -37.69 -9.62
N MET A 186 14.89 -38.98 -9.64
CA MET A 186 15.38 -39.67 -10.85
C MET A 186 14.31 -39.74 -11.94
N GLU A 187 13.05 -40.01 -11.60
CA GLU A 187 11.94 -40.08 -12.55
C GLU A 187 11.72 -38.75 -13.27
N HIS A 188 11.74 -37.64 -12.53
CA HIS A 188 11.49 -36.31 -13.08
C HIS A 188 12.70 -35.68 -13.77
N THR A 189 13.92 -35.96 -13.30
CA THR A 189 15.14 -35.32 -13.81
C THR A 189 15.97 -36.18 -14.76
N GLN A 190 15.74 -37.51 -14.75
CA GLN A 190 16.59 -38.51 -15.42
C GLN A 190 18.04 -38.53 -14.90
N GLU A 191 18.28 -37.94 -13.72
CA GLU A 191 19.58 -37.84 -13.05
C GLU A 191 19.50 -38.39 -11.63
N ARG A 192 20.63 -38.92 -11.11
CA ARG A 192 20.70 -39.32 -9.69
C ARG A 192 20.80 -38.10 -8.80
N PHE A 193 20.24 -38.17 -7.60
CA PHE A 193 20.42 -37.13 -6.59
C PHE A 193 21.93 -36.95 -6.29
N PRO A 194 22.49 -35.73 -6.42
CA PRO A 194 23.93 -35.49 -6.35
C PRO A 194 24.49 -35.89 -4.98
N GLN A 195 25.51 -36.74 -4.99
CA GLN A 195 26.20 -37.20 -3.79
C GLN A 195 27.49 -36.40 -3.50
N ASP A 196 27.87 -35.46 -4.38
CA ASP A 196 28.95 -34.50 -4.13
C ASP A 196 28.37 -33.20 -3.52
N PRO A 197 28.72 -32.86 -2.27
CA PRO A 197 28.32 -31.59 -1.64
C PRO A 197 28.71 -30.34 -2.42
N LEU A 198 29.84 -30.35 -3.13
CA LEU A 198 30.26 -29.18 -3.92
C LEU A 198 29.36 -29.00 -5.14
N GLU A 199 28.98 -30.09 -5.81
CA GLU A 199 28.00 -30.06 -6.89
C GLU A 199 26.63 -29.54 -6.41
N GLN A 200 26.19 -29.99 -5.22
CA GLN A 200 24.97 -29.48 -4.58
C GLN A 200 25.06 -27.96 -4.38
N LEU A 201 26.18 -27.46 -3.83
CA LEU A 201 26.36 -26.05 -3.51
C LEU A 201 26.36 -25.16 -4.76
N LEU A 202 27.14 -25.55 -5.77
CA LEU A 202 27.23 -24.78 -7.03
C LEU A 202 25.89 -24.72 -7.75
N SER A 203 25.12 -25.82 -7.75
CA SER A 203 23.79 -25.88 -8.33
C SER A 203 22.78 -25.02 -7.56
N ALA A 204 22.86 -25.02 -6.22
CA ALA A 204 22.05 -24.16 -5.36
C ALA A 204 22.32 -22.67 -5.59
N VAL A 205 23.59 -22.27 -5.73
CA VAL A 205 23.97 -20.88 -6.05
C VAL A 205 23.36 -20.44 -7.39
N GLN A 206 23.45 -21.29 -8.42
CA GLN A 206 22.85 -21.01 -9.73
C GLN A 206 21.32 -20.92 -9.66
N ALA A 207 20.67 -21.83 -8.92
CA ALA A 207 19.22 -21.81 -8.74
C ALA A 207 18.75 -20.51 -8.09
N VAL A 208 19.46 -20.03 -7.05
CA VAL A 208 19.16 -18.73 -6.43
C VAL A 208 19.29 -17.58 -7.44
N PHE A 209 20.33 -17.56 -8.28
CA PHE A 209 20.45 -16.53 -9.30
C PHE A 209 19.32 -16.59 -10.33
N ARG A 210 18.92 -17.79 -10.79
CA ARG A 210 17.78 -17.97 -11.70
C ARG A 210 16.47 -17.50 -11.06
N SER A 211 16.30 -17.72 -9.76
CA SER A 211 15.09 -17.32 -9.02
C SER A 211 14.79 -15.82 -9.09
N TRP A 212 15.80 -14.97 -9.35
CA TRP A 212 15.61 -13.54 -9.59
C TRP A 212 14.65 -13.27 -10.75
N ASN A 213 14.66 -14.10 -11.79
CA ASN A 213 13.83 -13.93 -12.99
C ASN A 213 12.63 -14.89 -13.03
N ASN A 214 12.28 -15.53 -11.93
CA ASN A 214 11.04 -16.31 -11.86
C ASN A 214 9.81 -15.38 -11.98
N PRO A 215 8.68 -15.86 -12.55
CA PRO A 215 7.49 -15.04 -12.78
C PRO A 215 7.02 -14.27 -11.53
N ARG A 216 6.95 -14.96 -10.37
CA ARG A 216 6.58 -14.36 -9.08
C ARG A 216 7.48 -13.21 -8.65
N ALA A 217 8.80 -13.34 -8.86
CA ALA A 217 9.76 -12.31 -8.48
C ALA A 217 9.67 -11.09 -9.40
N ILE A 218 9.43 -11.31 -10.70
CA ILE A 218 9.17 -10.24 -11.68
C ILE A 218 7.91 -9.47 -11.28
N THR A 219 6.81 -10.16 -10.98
CA THR A 219 5.55 -9.52 -10.60
C THR A 219 5.70 -8.74 -9.29
N TYR A 220 6.32 -9.33 -8.27
CA TYR A 220 6.62 -8.62 -7.01
C TYR A 220 7.41 -7.34 -7.25
N ARG A 221 8.44 -7.39 -8.10
CA ARG A 221 9.25 -6.21 -8.43
C ARG A 221 8.45 -5.14 -9.16
N LYS A 222 7.55 -5.51 -10.07
CA LYS A 222 6.66 -4.55 -10.74
C LYS A 222 5.73 -3.86 -9.75
N ILE A 223 5.05 -4.64 -8.89
CA ILE A 223 4.13 -4.13 -7.87
C ILE A 223 4.84 -3.15 -6.92
N HIS A 224 6.05 -3.49 -6.49
CA HIS A 224 6.83 -2.69 -5.54
C HIS A 224 7.81 -1.70 -6.19
N LYS A 225 7.73 -1.49 -7.51
CA LYS A 225 8.62 -0.60 -8.29
C LYS A 225 10.13 -0.86 -8.03
N ILE A 226 10.53 -2.12 -7.89
CA ILE A 226 11.92 -2.53 -7.70
C ILE A 226 12.59 -2.75 -9.05
N ALA A 227 13.73 -2.12 -9.29
CA ALA A 227 14.46 -2.23 -10.55
C ALA A 227 14.93 -3.67 -10.86
N HIS A 228 14.80 -4.08 -12.12
CA HIS A 228 15.08 -5.45 -12.58
C HIS A 228 16.59 -5.77 -12.67
N ASP A 229 17.43 -4.75 -12.75
CA ASP A 229 18.88 -4.81 -12.95
C ASP A 229 19.71 -4.96 -11.66
N LEU A 230 19.05 -4.99 -10.49
CA LEU A 230 19.74 -5.07 -9.20
C LEU A 230 20.40 -6.44 -8.93
N GLY A 231 19.76 -7.54 -9.37
CA GLY A 231 20.16 -8.91 -9.03
C GLY A 231 19.94 -9.27 -7.55
N THR A 232 20.40 -10.47 -7.17
CA THR A 232 20.29 -11.01 -5.80
C THR A 232 21.63 -11.57 -5.32
N ALA A 233 21.96 -11.42 -4.04
CA ALA A 233 23.13 -12.05 -3.44
C ALA A 233 22.79 -13.46 -2.93
N VAL A 234 23.81 -14.31 -2.80
CA VAL A 234 23.68 -15.65 -2.20
C VAL A 234 24.45 -15.70 -0.89
N THR A 235 23.75 -15.92 0.20
CA THR A 235 24.32 -16.13 1.52
C THR A 235 24.55 -17.63 1.73
N VAL A 236 25.79 -18.04 1.93
CA VAL A 236 26.17 -19.40 2.33
C VAL A 236 26.57 -19.38 3.80
N GLN A 237 25.80 -20.05 4.65
CA GLN A 237 25.93 -19.98 6.10
C GLN A 237 25.92 -21.37 6.74
N GLU A 238 26.77 -21.59 7.73
CA GLU A 238 26.79 -22.80 8.55
C GLU A 238 25.39 -23.11 9.13
N MET A 239 24.99 -24.38 9.03
CA MET A 239 23.74 -24.86 9.63
C MET A 239 23.85 -24.93 11.16
N VAL A 240 22.76 -24.50 11.80
CA VAL A 240 22.49 -24.68 13.22
C VAL A 240 21.12 -25.35 13.35
N PHE A 241 21.01 -26.39 14.17
CA PHE A 241 19.83 -27.26 14.21
C PHE A 241 18.91 -26.99 15.40
N GLY A 242 17.72 -26.44 15.13
CA GLY A 242 16.65 -26.29 16.12
C GLY A 242 15.89 -27.60 16.42
N ASN A 243 16.17 -28.67 15.69
CA ASN A 243 15.50 -29.98 15.75
C ASN A 243 16.39 -31.13 16.22
N SER A 244 17.60 -30.83 16.75
CA SER A 244 18.53 -31.86 17.23
C SER A 244 18.08 -32.54 18.53
N GLY A 245 17.23 -31.89 19.34
CA GLY A 245 16.70 -32.47 20.58
C GLY A 245 15.80 -31.52 21.39
N ALA A 246 15.50 -31.91 22.63
CA ALA A 246 14.57 -31.18 23.50
C ALA A 246 15.08 -29.80 23.97
N ALA A 247 16.40 -29.61 24.02
CA ALA A 247 17.04 -28.33 24.33
C ALA A 247 17.18 -27.42 23.09
N SER A 248 16.69 -27.86 21.93
CA SER A 248 16.79 -27.13 20.67
C SER A 248 15.43 -26.58 20.24
N GLY A 249 15.46 -25.50 19.48
CA GLY A 249 14.26 -24.87 18.93
C GLY A 249 14.60 -23.77 17.95
N THR A 250 13.58 -23.19 17.34
CA THR A 250 13.75 -22.07 16.42
C THR A 250 12.53 -21.17 16.53
N GLY A 251 12.71 -19.89 16.21
CA GLY A 251 11.65 -18.92 16.33
C GLY A 251 11.90 -17.66 15.53
N VAL A 252 10.84 -16.88 15.43
CA VAL A 252 10.82 -15.56 14.80
C VAL A 252 10.16 -14.61 15.79
N ALA A 253 10.82 -13.50 16.09
CA ALA A 253 10.28 -12.52 17.01
C ALA A 253 10.60 -11.08 16.60
N PHE A 254 9.73 -10.20 17.04
CA PHE A 254 9.76 -8.76 16.84
C PHE A 254 10.06 -8.07 18.16
N THR A 255 10.83 -6.99 18.13
CA THR A 255 11.16 -6.21 19.35
C THR A 255 9.96 -5.43 19.90
N ARG A 256 8.95 -5.21 19.06
CA ARG A 256 7.64 -4.65 19.39
C ARG A 256 6.57 -5.38 18.59
N ASP A 257 5.33 -5.33 19.04
CA ASP A 257 4.21 -5.93 18.34
C ASP A 257 4.04 -5.28 16.94
N PRO A 258 4.14 -6.05 15.84
CA PRO A 258 4.05 -5.52 14.47
C PRO A 258 2.63 -5.13 14.06
N THR A 259 1.61 -5.48 14.87
CA THR A 259 0.19 -5.19 14.65
C THR A 259 -0.28 -3.99 15.45
N THR A 260 0.07 -3.93 16.73
CA THR A 260 -0.37 -2.85 17.65
C THR A 260 0.67 -1.76 17.85
N GLY A 261 1.94 -2.07 17.68
CA GLY A 261 3.08 -1.20 17.98
C GLY A 261 3.52 -1.21 19.45
N HIS A 262 2.83 -1.96 20.32
CA HIS A 262 3.18 -2.02 21.73
C HIS A 262 4.60 -2.56 21.95
N ARG A 263 5.33 -1.91 22.86
CA ARG A 263 6.69 -2.30 23.24
C ARG A 263 6.70 -3.64 23.97
N GLY A 264 7.55 -4.56 23.53
CA GLY A 264 7.72 -5.89 24.13
C GLY A 264 8.00 -6.94 23.06
N LEU A 265 8.69 -8.03 23.46
CA LEU A 265 8.93 -9.15 22.55
C LEU A 265 7.62 -9.77 22.12
N PHE A 266 7.37 -9.75 20.83
CA PHE A 266 6.22 -10.39 20.19
C PHE A 266 6.73 -11.42 19.19
N GLY A 267 6.28 -12.66 19.25
CA GLY A 267 6.78 -13.66 18.31
C GLY A 267 6.39 -15.07 18.68
N GLU A 268 6.89 -16.00 17.89
CA GLU A 268 6.56 -17.40 17.92
C GLU A 268 7.82 -18.25 17.95
N PHE A 269 7.77 -19.37 18.67
CA PHE A 269 8.85 -20.36 18.71
C PHE A 269 8.29 -21.79 18.69
N LEU A 270 9.08 -22.70 18.12
CA LEU A 270 8.84 -24.13 18.16
C LEU A 270 10.04 -24.86 18.76
N ALA A 271 9.78 -25.72 19.75
CA ALA A 271 10.77 -26.67 20.25
C ALA A 271 10.94 -27.84 19.26
N CYS A 272 12.17 -28.33 19.14
CA CYS A 272 12.55 -29.45 18.27
C CYS A 272 11.99 -29.27 16.83
N ALA A 273 12.38 -28.19 16.16
CA ALA A 273 11.85 -27.77 14.85
C ALA A 273 12.91 -27.04 14.00
N GLN A 274 12.72 -27.00 12.68
CA GLN A 274 13.47 -26.10 11.79
C GLN A 274 12.62 -24.86 11.43
N GLY A 275 13.28 -23.79 10.97
CA GLY A 275 12.58 -22.53 10.67
C GLY A 275 11.45 -22.69 9.64
N GLU A 276 11.60 -23.65 8.72
CA GLU A 276 10.53 -24.03 7.77
C GLU A 276 9.24 -24.43 8.49
N ASP A 277 9.32 -25.17 9.60
CA ASP A 277 8.13 -25.64 10.33
C ASP A 277 7.35 -24.48 10.98
N VAL A 278 8.05 -23.38 11.32
CA VAL A 278 7.44 -22.14 11.84
C VAL A 278 6.74 -21.39 10.72
N VAL A 279 7.37 -21.28 9.54
CA VAL A 279 6.83 -20.52 8.40
C VAL A 279 5.69 -21.25 7.70
N ALA A 280 5.83 -22.56 7.50
CA ALA A 280 4.84 -23.41 6.83
C ALA A 280 3.58 -23.65 7.68
N GLY A 281 3.62 -23.36 8.99
CA GLY A 281 2.44 -23.50 9.85
C GLY A 281 1.90 -24.93 10.00
N VAL A 282 2.70 -25.94 9.65
CA VAL A 282 2.36 -27.37 9.83
C VAL A 282 2.18 -27.71 11.31
N ARG A 283 2.84 -26.95 12.19
CA ARG A 283 2.71 -27.02 13.64
C ARG A 283 2.28 -25.66 14.17
N THR A 284 1.33 -25.64 15.09
CA THR A 284 0.96 -24.42 15.81
C THR A 284 2.13 -23.93 16.66
N PRO A 285 2.71 -22.76 16.36
CA PRO A 285 3.81 -22.21 17.14
C PRO A 285 3.36 -21.77 18.53
N ARG A 286 4.31 -21.69 19.47
CA ARG A 286 4.04 -21.16 20.82
C ARG A 286 4.50 -19.72 20.92
N PRO A 287 3.85 -18.86 21.72
CA PRO A 287 4.33 -17.51 21.95
C PRO A 287 5.76 -17.49 22.50
N ILE A 288 6.57 -16.51 22.09
CA ILE A 288 7.96 -16.35 22.57
C ILE A 288 8.04 -16.21 24.10
N SER A 289 6.99 -15.71 24.75
CA SER A 289 6.89 -15.62 26.20
C SER A 289 6.92 -16.97 26.92
N ASP A 290 6.58 -18.07 26.24
CA ASP A 290 6.72 -19.42 26.81
C ASP A 290 8.19 -19.84 26.93
N LEU A 291 9.10 -19.28 26.12
CA LEU A 291 10.54 -19.52 26.26
C LEU A 291 11.07 -19.03 27.62
N ALA A 292 10.49 -17.97 28.18
CA ALA A 292 10.82 -17.50 29.52
C ALA A 292 10.51 -18.53 30.62
N LYS A 293 9.56 -19.44 30.37
CA LYS A 293 9.18 -20.51 31.30
C LYS A 293 10.05 -21.76 31.13
N THR A 294 10.39 -22.11 29.89
CA THR A 294 11.08 -23.36 29.56
C THR A 294 12.60 -23.24 29.56
N GLN A 295 13.14 -22.11 29.09
CA GLN A 295 14.58 -21.82 29.01
C GLN A 295 14.85 -20.34 29.38
N PRO A 296 14.75 -19.97 30.68
CA PRO A 296 14.80 -18.57 31.13
C PRO A 296 16.12 -17.86 30.78
N GLU A 297 17.25 -18.55 30.84
CA GLU A 297 18.57 -17.99 30.50
C GLU A 297 18.65 -17.59 29.02
N ILE A 298 18.14 -18.43 28.12
CA ILE A 298 18.09 -18.16 26.68
C ILE A 298 17.11 -17.04 26.37
N HIS A 299 15.96 -16.99 27.04
CA HIS A 299 15.02 -15.88 26.90
C HIS A 299 15.64 -14.55 27.34
N ALA A 300 16.40 -14.54 28.45
CA ALA A 300 17.10 -13.33 28.91
C ALA A 300 18.18 -12.89 27.93
N GLN A 301 18.99 -13.83 27.41
CA GLN A 301 19.98 -13.53 26.38
C GLN A 301 19.33 -12.97 25.10
N PHE A 302 18.24 -13.60 24.64
CA PHE A 302 17.49 -13.14 23.47
C PHE A 302 16.89 -11.75 23.66
N SER A 303 16.35 -11.46 24.84
CA SER A 303 15.81 -10.14 25.19
C SER A 303 16.89 -9.04 25.13
N ALA A 304 18.09 -9.32 25.64
CA ALA A 304 19.21 -8.39 25.58
C ALA A 304 19.68 -8.14 24.13
N ILE A 305 19.71 -9.20 23.30
CA ILE A 305 20.02 -9.10 21.87
C ILE A 305 18.97 -8.25 21.15
N ALA A 306 17.69 -8.48 21.41
CA ALA A 306 16.58 -7.74 20.82
C ALA A 306 16.66 -6.23 21.17
N GLU A 307 16.98 -5.89 22.41
CA GLU A 307 17.18 -4.50 22.83
C GLU A 307 18.41 -3.86 22.18
N LEU A 308 19.54 -4.59 22.10
CA LEU A 308 20.74 -4.13 21.41
C LEU A 308 20.46 -3.82 19.93
N LEU A 309 19.76 -4.73 19.25
CA LEU A 309 19.36 -4.59 17.86
C LEU A 309 18.43 -3.38 17.65
N GLU A 310 17.40 -3.21 18.47
CA GLU A 310 16.50 -2.05 18.37
C GLU A 310 17.24 -0.73 18.61
N ASN A 311 18.18 -0.69 19.57
CA ASN A 311 18.97 0.51 19.86
C ASN A 311 19.97 0.83 18.73
N HIS A 312 20.57 -0.20 18.14
CA HIS A 312 21.57 -0.06 17.07
C HIS A 312 20.94 0.38 15.74
N TYR A 313 19.85 -0.28 15.33
CA TYR A 313 19.12 0.06 14.11
C TYR A 313 18.14 1.23 14.31
N LYS A 314 17.91 1.62 15.57
CA LYS A 314 16.97 2.67 16.00
C LYS A 314 15.56 2.44 15.50
N ASP A 315 15.14 1.19 15.28
CA ASP A 315 13.83 0.84 14.76
C ASP A 315 13.45 -0.58 15.19
N MET A 316 12.15 -0.90 15.21
CA MET A 316 11.67 -2.24 15.55
C MET A 316 12.28 -3.29 14.61
N GLN A 317 12.82 -4.36 15.19
CA GLN A 317 13.48 -5.42 14.45
C GLN A 317 12.65 -6.70 14.42
N ASP A 318 12.65 -7.36 13.26
CA ASP A 318 12.22 -8.74 13.01
C ASP A 318 13.46 -9.64 13.02
N ILE A 319 13.50 -10.60 13.93
CA ILE A 319 14.66 -11.40 14.31
C ILE A 319 14.33 -12.89 14.14
N GLU A 320 15.11 -13.59 13.31
CA GLU A 320 15.09 -15.06 13.23
C GLU A 320 16.21 -15.63 14.10
N PHE A 321 15.88 -16.62 14.94
CA PHE A 321 16.84 -17.26 15.82
C PHE A 321 16.67 -18.78 15.89
N THR A 322 17.77 -19.46 16.25
CA THR A 322 17.79 -20.90 16.51
C THR A 322 18.54 -21.16 17.80
N ILE A 323 18.02 -22.10 18.59
CA ILE A 323 18.65 -22.65 19.77
C ILE A 323 19.10 -24.06 19.40
N GLU A 324 20.39 -24.33 19.48
CA GLU A 324 20.96 -25.66 19.28
C GLU A 324 21.61 -26.11 20.58
N GLU A 325 21.08 -27.18 21.18
CA GLU A 325 21.61 -27.78 22.42
C GLU A 325 21.82 -26.74 23.55
N GLY A 326 20.87 -25.82 23.71
CA GLY A 326 20.94 -24.75 24.72
C GLY A 326 21.85 -23.58 24.37
N ARG A 327 22.31 -23.44 23.12
CA ARG A 327 23.06 -22.27 22.63
C ARG A 327 22.23 -21.46 21.64
N LEU A 328 22.09 -20.16 21.90
CA LEU A 328 21.35 -19.23 21.05
C LEU A 328 22.21 -18.73 19.88
N PHE A 329 21.63 -18.75 18.69
CA PHE A 329 22.17 -18.18 17.46
C PHE A 329 21.16 -17.26 16.79
N VAL A 330 21.64 -16.13 16.26
CA VAL A 330 20.83 -15.19 15.49
C VAL A 330 21.11 -15.42 14.00
N LEU A 331 20.06 -15.76 13.26
CA LEU A 331 20.17 -16.11 11.84
C LEU A 331 19.85 -14.94 10.92
N GLN A 332 19.04 -13.99 11.37
CA GLN A 332 18.66 -12.82 10.58
C GLN A 332 18.13 -11.72 11.49
N THR A 333 18.37 -10.48 11.09
CA THR A 333 17.61 -9.31 11.57
C THR A 333 17.23 -8.44 10.38
N ARG A 334 16.13 -7.70 10.49
CA ARG A 334 15.75 -6.62 9.58
C ARG A 334 14.77 -5.69 10.28
N ASN A 335 14.58 -4.47 9.75
CA ASN A 335 13.47 -3.64 10.17
C ASN A 335 12.16 -4.38 9.92
N GLY A 336 11.38 -4.60 10.99
CA GLY A 336 10.21 -5.45 10.92
C GLY A 336 9.09 -4.80 10.12
N LYS A 337 8.47 -5.59 9.22
CA LYS A 337 7.23 -5.20 8.54
C LYS A 337 6.12 -5.12 9.59
N ARG A 338 5.28 -4.10 9.47
CA ARG A 338 4.31 -3.71 10.49
C ARG A 338 3.13 -2.98 9.87
N THR A 339 2.02 -2.95 10.59
CA THR A 339 0.81 -2.25 10.19
C THR A 339 1.01 -0.74 10.29
N ALA A 340 0.15 0.04 9.63
CA ALA A 340 0.16 1.50 9.76
C ALA A 340 0.02 1.97 11.23
N LYS A 341 -0.88 1.36 11.99
CA LYS A 341 -1.06 1.63 13.42
C LYS A 341 0.21 1.37 14.21
N ALA A 342 0.83 0.20 14.00
CA ALA A 342 2.08 -0.14 14.66
C ALA A 342 3.21 0.82 14.23
N ALA A 343 3.30 1.19 12.95
CA ALA A 343 4.31 2.12 12.47
C ALA A 343 4.21 3.48 13.16
N VAL A 344 3.00 4.05 13.25
CA VAL A 344 2.77 5.33 13.93
C VAL A 344 3.04 5.24 15.43
N GLN A 345 2.52 4.22 16.11
CA GLN A 345 2.77 4.02 17.54
C GLN A 345 4.26 3.87 17.84
N ILE A 346 4.97 3.03 17.09
CA ILE A 346 6.42 2.80 17.26
C ILE A 346 7.19 4.09 16.99
N ALA A 347 6.82 4.86 15.96
CA ALA A 347 7.46 6.13 15.68
C ALA A 347 7.27 7.13 16.84
N ILE A 348 6.08 7.18 17.44
CA ILE A 348 5.77 8.02 18.60
C ILE A 348 6.58 7.58 19.82
N ASP A 349 6.62 6.29 20.10
CA ASP A 349 7.35 5.73 21.23
C ASP A 349 8.85 5.99 21.09
N LEU A 350 9.44 5.75 19.92
CA LEU A 350 10.87 5.97 19.68
C LEU A 350 11.29 7.43 19.84
N VAL A 351 10.42 8.39 19.53
CA VAL A 351 10.64 9.82 19.80
C VAL A 351 10.55 10.09 21.30
N SER A 352 9.52 9.55 21.96
CA SER A 352 9.31 9.71 23.40
C SER A 352 10.45 9.10 24.23
N GLU A 353 11.05 8.01 23.74
CA GLU A 353 12.23 7.34 24.29
C GLU A 353 13.55 8.07 23.95
N GLY A 354 13.52 9.13 23.14
CA GLY A 354 14.71 9.88 22.73
C GLY A 354 15.63 9.15 21.74
N LYS A 355 15.18 8.02 21.16
CA LYS A 355 15.97 7.23 20.21
C LYS A 355 16.06 7.88 18.83
N ILE A 356 15.01 8.60 18.42
CA ILE A 356 14.93 9.31 17.15
C ILE A 356 14.30 10.70 17.32
N THR A 357 14.51 11.59 16.34
CA THR A 357 13.85 12.90 16.30
C THR A 357 12.47 12.81 15.66
N LYS A 358 11.58 13.80 15.91
CA LYS A 358 10.29 13.93 15.19
C LYS A 358 10.47 13.88 13.67
N LYS A 359 11.49 14.55 13.13
CA LYS A 359 11.83 14.50 11.69
C LYS A 359 12.10 13.08 11.22
N ALA A 360 12.97 12.36 11.94
CA ALA A 360 13.30 10.98 11.60
C ALA A 360 12.09 10.04 11.71
N ALA A 361 11.17 10.30 12.64
CA ALA A 361 9.90 9.60 12.75
C ALA A 361 9.00 9.82 11.52
N LEU A 362 8.81 11.07 11.10
CA LEU A 362 7.99 11.40 9.93
C LEU A 362 8.51 10.73 8.65
N HIS A 363 9.83 10.70 8.41
CA HIS A 363 10.42 10.04 7.24
C HIS A 363 10.32 8.51 7.24
N ARG A 364 9.96 7.88 8.36
CA ARG A 364 9.74 6.43 8.45
C ARG A 364 8.31 6.02 8.14
N LEU A 365 7.39 6.98 8.15
CA LEU A 365 5.99 6.77 7.79
C LEU A 365 5.82 7.03 6.29
N THR A 366 4.89 6.31 5.66
CA THR A 366 4.48 6.61 4.29
C THR A 366 3.07 7.22 4.29
N PRO A 367 2.73 8.04 3.29
CA PRO A 367 1.37 8.56 3.11
C PRO A 367 0.29 7.47 3.11
N ASP A 368 0.53 6.35 2.42
CA ASP A 368 -0.40 5.22 2.38
C ASP A 368 -0.69 4.63 3.77
N MET A 369 0.27 4.68 4.71
CA MET A 369 0.02 4.23 6.08
C MET A 369 -1.00 5.13 6.79
N LEU A 370 -1.02 6.43 6.52
CA LEU A 370 -2.03 7.32 7.10
C LEU A 370 -3.41 7.02 6.54
N ASP A 371 -3.51 6.74 5.24
CA ASP A 371 -4.77 6.34 4.61
C ASP A 371 -5.28 5.02 5.21
N GLN A 372 -4.36 4.07 5.50
CA GLN A 372 -4.71 2.83 6.19
C GLN A 372 -5.27 3.02 7.60
N LEU A 373 -4.85 4.06 8.33
CA LEU A 373 -5.42 4.39 9.65
C LEU A 373 -6.86 4.87 9.58
N LEU A 374 -7.28 5.38 8.41
CA LEU A 374 -8.61 5.89 8.12
C LEU A 374 -9.54 4.80 7.57
N HIS A 375 -9.02 3.60 7.26
CA HIS A 375 -9.86 2.51 6.76
C HIS A 375 -11.01 2.19 7.73
N PRO A 376 -12.20 1.86 7.20
CA PRO A 376 -13.35 1.56 8.04
C PRO A 376 -13.13 0.34 8.94
N ILE A 377 -13.75 0.36 10.11
CA ILE A 377 -13.87 -0.77 11.05
C ILE A 377 -15.31 -1.28 11.05
N PHE A 378 -15.59 -2.48 11.57
CA PHE A 378 -16.98 -2.92 11.70
C PHE A 378 -17.78 -2.06 12.71
N SER A 379 -19.05 -1.80 12.38
CA SER A 379 -19.98 -1.14 13.29
C SER A 379 -20.15 -1.97 14.57
N PRO A 380 -19.98 -1.39 15.78
CA PRO A 380 -20.22 -2.10 17.04
C PRO A 380 -21.62 -2.73 17.12
N GLU A 381 -22.63 -2.08 16.54
CA GLU A 381 -24.01 -2.59 16.52
C GLU A 381 -24.17 -3.82 15.63
N SER A 382 -23.55 -3.80 14.44
CA SER A 382 -23.59 -4.94 13.51
C SER A 382 -22.77 -6.10 14.06
N LEU A 383 -21.63 -5.81 14.70
CA LEU A 383 -20.77 -6.81 15.33
C LEU A 383 -21.46 -7.48 16.53
N ALA A 384 -22.21 -6.72 17.34
CA ALA A 384 -22.95 -7.25 18.49
C ALA A 384 -24.12 -8.17 18.10
N LYS A 385 -24.67 -8.00 16.89
CA LYS A 385 -25.76 -8.84 16.35
C LYS A 385 -25.24 -10.07 15.60
N ALA A 386 -23.99 -10.04 15.16
CA ALA A 386 -23.37 -11.11 14.39
C ALA A 386 -22.77 -12.18 15.30
N SER A 387 -22.97 -13.45 14.96
CA SER A 387 -22.26 -14.56 15.61
C SER A 387 -21.05 -14.94 14.77
N PRO A 388 -19.84 -15.05 15.36
CA PRO A 388 -18.66 -15.45 14.60
C PRO A 388 -18.82 -16.88 14.09
N LEU A 389 -18.61 -17.04 12.78
CA LEU A 389 -18.62 -18.32 12.08
C LEU A 389 -17.40 -19.17 12.46
N SER A 390 -16.25 -18.52 12.62
CA SER A 390 -14.99 -19.12 13.06
C SER A 390 -14.07 -18.03 13.62
N GLN A 391 -13.07 -18.45 14.39
CA GLN A 391 -12.02 -17.57 14.89
C GLN A 391 -10.64 -18.17 14.59
N GLY A 392 -9.77 -17.36 14.00
CA GLY A 392 -8.35 -17.66 13.79
C GLY A 392 -7.46 -16.62 14.48
N LEU A 393 -6.21 -16.56 14.05
CA LEU A 393 -5.22 -15.60 14.52
C LEU A 393 -5.37 -14.25 13.78
N PRO A 394 -5.38 -13.12 14.49
CA PRO A 394 -5.49 -11.77 13.90
C PRO A 394 -4.17 -11.34 13.23
N ALA A 395 -3.87 -11.94 12.07
CA ALA A 395 -2.59 -11.83 11.38
C ALA A 395 -2.29 -10.43 10.84
N SER A 396 -3.30 -9.77 10.27
CA SER A 396 -3.22 -8.38 9.80
C SER A 396 -4.54 -7.67 10.10
N PRO A 397 -4.53 -6.54 10.81
CA PRO A 397 -5.72 -5.86 11.27
C PRO A 397 -6.50 -5.26 10.10
N GLY A 398 -7.79 -5.03 10.32
CA GLY A 398 -8.69 -4.45 9.33
C GLY A 398 -10.08 -5.06 9.41
N ALA A 399 -11.06 -4.38 8.80
CA ALA A 399 -12.41 -4.89 8.61
C ALA A 399 -12.69 -4.91 7.11
N ALA A 400 -12.99 -6.09 6.59
CA ALA A 400 -13.16 -6.29 5.15
C ALA A 400 -14.43 -7.09 4.86
N VAL A 401 -15.12 -6.72 3.78
CA VAL A 401 -16.34 -7.37 3.32
C VAL A 401 -16.22 -7.58 1.82
N GLY A 402 -16.44 -8.82 1.39
CA GLY A 402 -16.31 -9.18 -0.01
C GLY A 402 -16.86 -10.58 -0.29
N ARG A 403 -16.73 -10.99 -1.54
CA ARG A 403 -17.11 -12.32 -2.03
C ARG A 403 -15.94 -13.28 -1.97
N VAL A 404 -16.20 -14.52 -1.55
CA VAL A 404 -15.15 -15.53 -1.33
C VAL A 404 -14.71 -16.19 -2.63
N TYR A 405 -13.39 -16.31 -2.82
CA TYR A 405 -12.76 -17.04 -3.92
C TYR A 405 -11.64 -17.95 -3.40
N PHE A 406 -11.44 -19.11 -4.04
CA PHE A 406 -10.53 -20.16 -3.57
C PHE A 406 -9.21 -20.28 -4.35
N SER A 407 -9.01 -19.45 -5.37
CA SER A 407 -7.77 -19.34 -6.15
C SER A 407 -7.41 -17.88 -6.45
N ALA A 408 -6.11 -17.61 -6.61
CA ALA A 408 -5.62 -16.28 -6.94
C ALA A 408 -6.10 -15.77 -8.31
N GLU A 409 -6.17 -16.65 -9.32
CA GLU A 409 -6.70 -16.31 -10.64
C GLU A 409 -8.18 -15.88 -10.58
N ALA A 410 -9.01 -16.59 -9.82
CA ALA A 410 -10.42 -16.25 -9.66
C ALA A 410 -10.60 -14.91 -8.93
N ALA A 411 -9.77 -14.64 -7.91
CA ALA A 411 -9.71 -13.36 -7.23
C ALA A 411 -9.37 -12.19 -8.18
N VAL A 412 -8.36 -12.34 -9.04
CA VAL A 412 -7.98 -11.31 -10.03
C VAL A 412 -9.09 -11.05 -11.03
N ASN A 413 -9.70 -12.10 -11.59
CA ASN A 413 -10.78 -11.95 -12.56
C ASN A 413 -12.01 -11.26 -11.94
N ALA A 414 -12.35 -11.59 -10.68
CA ALA A 414 -13.46 -10.97 -9.96
C ALA A 414 -13.20 -9.48 -9.64
N HIS A 415 -11.97 -9.14 -9.23
CA HIS A 415 -11.58 -7.75 -9.00
C HIS A 415 -11.64 -6.92 -10.28
N GLN A 416 -11.18 -7.46 -11.41
CA GLN A 416 -11.29 -6.80 -12.72
C GLN A 416 -12.74 -6.57 -13.16
N ALA A 417 -13.68 -7.40 -12.68
CA ALA A 417 -15.11 -7.21 -12.88
C ALA A 417 -15.74 -6.18 -11.90
N GLY A 418 -14.94 -5.57 -11.02
CA GLY A 418 -15.37 -4.56 -10.05
C GLY A 418 -15.90 -5.13 -8.74
N GLU A 419 -15.68 -6.43 -8.46
CA GLU A 419 -16.13 -7.07 -7.22
C GLU A 419 -15.12 -6.91 -6.09
N LYS A 420 -15.62 -6.80 -4.85
CA LYS A 420 -14.81 -6.88 -3.63
C LYS A 420 -14.51 -8.33 -3.29
N VAL A 421 -13.24 -8.67 -3.13
CA VAL A 421 -12.78 -10.07 -3.10
C VAL A 421 -12.23 -10.46 -1.73
N ILE A 422 -12.53 -11.67 -1.28
CA ILE A 422 -11.88 -12.33 -0.14
C ILE A 422 -11.23 -13.63 -0.63
N LEU A 423 -9.91 -13.71 -0.52
CA LEU A 423 -9.14 -14.90 -0.88
C LEU A 423 -9.13 -15.88 0.31
N LEU A 424 -9.76 -17.04 0.14
CA LEU A 424 -9.83 -18.10 1.15
C LEU A 424 -9.01 -19.31 0.69
N ARG A 425 -7.92 -19.60 1.39
CA ARG A 425 -6.97 -20.67 1.05
C ARG A 425 -6.73 -21.61 2.23
N GLN A 426 -6.17 -22.78 1.99
CA GLN A 426 -5.68 -23.63 3.09
C GLN A 426 -4.44 -23.00 3.73
N GLU A 427 -3.47 -22.66 2.88
CA GLU A 427 -2.29 -21.84 3.14
C GLU A 427 -2.02 -21.02 1.87
N THR A 428 -1.33 -19.88 1.99
CA THR A 428 -0.89 -19.13 0.79
C THR A 428 0.55 -19.46 0.46
N SER A 429 0.84 -19.49 -0.84
CA SER A 429 2.20 -19.60 -1.36
C SER A 429 2.61 -18.31 -2.08
N PRO A 430 3.89 -18.16 -2.45
CA PRO A 430 4.34 -17.02 -3.27
C PRO A 430 3.64 -16.91 -4.64
N GLU A 431 2.97 -17.96 -5.11
CA GLU A 431 2.20 -17.97 -6.36
C GLU A 431 0.85 -17.28 -6.22
N ASP A 432 0.35 -17.11 -4.99
CA ASP A 432 -0.95 -16.49 -4.72
C ASP A 432 -0.89 -14.95 -4.71
N ILE A 433 0.28 -14.33 -4.93
CA ILE A 433 0.48 -12.90 -4.69
C ILE A 433 -0.47 -11.99 -5.47
N ASP A 434 -0.74 -12.32 -6.74
CA ASP A 434 -1.62 -11.51 -7.59
C ASP A 434 -3.03 -11.47 -7.03
N GLY A 435 -3.51 -12.60 -6.49
CA GLY A 435 -4.80 -12.70 -5.80
C GLY A 435 -4.80 -11.98 -4.45
N MET A 436 -3.68 -12.04 -3.71
CA MET A 436 -3.55 -11.38 -2.41
C MET A 436 -3.61 -9.85 -2.51
N VAL A 437 -3.05 -9.27 -3.57
CA VAL A 437 -3.00 -7.81 -3.78
C VAL A 437 -4.37 -7.23 -4.10
N VAL A 438 -5.19 -7.96 -4.85
CA VAL A 438 -6.52 -7.49 -5.27
C VAL A 438 -7.63 -7.77 -4.24
N SER A 439 -7.32 -8.52 -3.19
CA SER A 439 -8.28 -8.95 -2.18
C SER A 439 -8.43 -7.92 -1.05
N GLU A 440 -9.66 -7.72 -0.60
CA GLU A 440 -9.98 -6.93 0.60
C GLU A 440 -9.53 -7.66 1.88
N ALA A 441 -9.58 -8.99 1.86
CA ALA A 441 -9.10 -9.83 2.95
C ALA A 441 -8.51 -11.16 2.48
N ILE A 442 -7.61 -11.71 3.30
CA ILE A 442 -7.02 -13.03 3.13
C ILE A 442 -7.36 -13.90 4.34
N VAL A 443 -7.94 -15.07 4.10
CA VAL A 443 -8.29 -16.04 5.15
C VAL A 443 -7.59 -17.36 4.88
N THR A 444 -6.86 -17.89 5.87
CA THR A 444 -6.24 -19.21 5.78
C THR A 444 -6.70 -20.15 6.88
N SER A 445 -6.90 -21.44 6.56
CA SER A 445 -7.23 -22.44 7.58
C SER A 445 -6.01 -22.90 8.38
N ARG A 446 -4.80 -22.78 7.82
CA ARG A 446 -3.52 -23.05 8.51
C ARG A 446 -2.61 -21.82 8.51
N GLY A 447 -1.60 -21.83 9.38
CA GLY A 447 -0.58 -20.77 9.47
C GLY A 447 -0.63 -19.94 10.76
N GLY A 448 0.54 -19.53 11.25
CA GLY A 448 0.71 -18.67 12.43
C GLY A 448 0.78 -17.17 12.13
N MET A 449 1.07 -16.35 13.13
CA MET A 449 1.26 -14.91 12.99
C MET A 449 2.47 -14.56 12.10
N THR A 450 3.38 -15.50 11.88
CA THR A 450 4.56 -15.35 11.01
C THR A 450 4.48 -16.15 9.71
N SER A 451 3.29 -16.68 9.36
CA SER A 451 3.06 -17.39 8.10
C SER A 451 3.22 -16.47 6.88
N HIS A 452 3.36 -17.08 5.69
CA HIS A 452 3.46 -16.34 4.43
C HIS A 452 2.30 -15.35 4.24
N ALA A 453 1.06 -15.81 4.43
CA ALA A 453 -0.14 -14.98 4.39
C ALA A 453 -0.04 -13.77 5.32
N ALA A 454 0.31 -14.00 6.59
CA ALA A 454 0.38 -12.96 7.60
C ALA A 454 1.45 -11.89 7.30
N VAL A 455 2.64 -12.31 6.87
CA VAL A 455 3.76 -11.40 6.58
C VAL A 455 3.46 -10.54 5.34
N VAL A 456 2.93 -11.15 4.29
CA VAL A 456 2.60 -10.44 3.04
C VAL A 456 1.40 -9.52 3.25
N ALA A 457 0.33 -9.99 3.89
CA ALA A 457 -0.85 -9.17 4.17
C ALA A 457 -0.52 -7.91 5.00
N ARG A 458 0.32 -8.03 6.04
CA ARG A 458 0.81 -6.87 6.80
C ARG A 458 1.64 -5.91 5.94
N GLY A 459 2.43 -6.45 5.01
CA GLY A 459 3.22 -5.63 4.08
C GLY A 459 2.37 -4.87 3.07
N LEU A 460 1.23 -5.44 2.67
CA LEU A 460 0.24 -4.84 1.76
C LEU A 460 -0.78 -3.96 2.48
N GLY A 461 -0.95 -4.13 3.81
CA GLY A 461 -2.01 -3.49 4.58
C GLY A 461 -3.39 -4.11 4.38
N VAL A 462 -3.45 -5.35 3.90
CA VAL A 462 -4.69 -6.10 3.65
C VAL A 462 -5.13 -6.81 4.93
N CYS A 463 -6.44 -6.86 5.19
CA CYS A 463 -7.01 -7.58 6.33
C CYS A 463 -6.67 -9.08 6.25
N CYS A 464 -6.20 -9.70 7.33
CA CYS A 464 -5.87 -11.12 7.31
C CYS A 464 -6.17 -11.84 8.62
N VAL A 465 -6.83 -12.99 8.49
CA VAL A 465 -7.03 -13.96 9.57
C VAL A 465 -6.38 -15.27 9.15
N ALA A 466 -5.40 -15.74 9.91
CA ALA A 466 -4.64 -16.95 9.61
C ALA A 466 -4.93 -18.06 10.62
N GLY A 467 -4.79 -19.33 10.22
CA GLY A 467 -4.90 -20.46 11.16
C GLY A 467 -6.32 -20.69 11.70
N CYS A 468 -7.34 -20.56 10.85
CA CYS A 468 -8.70 -20.93 11.21
C CYS A 468 -8.88 -22.46 11.18
N ASP A 469 -8.44 -23.17 12.22
CA ASP A 469 -8.43 -24.65 12.27
C ASP A 469 -9.82 -25.29 12.07
N GLN A 470 -10.89 -24.54 12.33
CA GLN A 470 -12.28 -24.99 12.17
C GLN A 470 -12.75 -24.97 10.70
N LEU A 471 -12.01 -24.31 9.80
CA LEU A 471 -12.30 -24.23 8.38
C LEU A 471 -11.63 -25.37 7.60
N ALA A 472 -12.44 -26.28 7.07
CA ALA A 472 -12.01 -27.25 6.07
C ALA A 472 -12.19 -26.67 4.66
N VAL A 473 -11.09 -26.29 4.02
CA VAL A 473 -11.08 -25.68 2.68
C VAL A 473 -10.87 -26.74 1.61
N ASP A 474 -11.73 -26.74 0.59
CA ASP A 474 -11.61 -27.60 -0.59
C ASP A 474 -11.56 -26.73 -1.84
N SER A 475 -10.33 -26.49 -2.33
CA SER A 475 -10.09 -25.67 -3.52
C SER A 475 -10.60 -26.31 -4.81
N PHE A 476 -10.77 -27.64 -4.87
CA PHE A 476 -11.29 -28.33 -6.05
C PHE A 476 -12.81 -28.16 -6.16
N LEU A 477 -13.50 -28.34 -5.04
CA LEU A 477 -14.96 -28.13 -4.95
C LEU A 477 -15.35 -26.65 -4.79
N LYS A 478 -14.37 -25.74 -4.70
CA LYS A 478 -14.58 -24.29 -4.51
C LYS A 478 -15.53 -23.99 -3.35
N GLN A 479 -15.28 -24.64 -2.22
CA GLN A 479 -16.07 -24.48 -1.00
C GLN A 479 -15.21 -24.59 0.25
N ALA A 480 -15.67 -23.97 1.34
CA ALA A 480 -15.14 -24.21 2.68
C ALA A 480 -16.26 -24.63 3.64
N ARG A 481 -15.93 -25.45 4.63
CA ARG A 481 -16.85 -25.91 5.67
C ARG A 481 -16.38 -25.50 7.06
N CYS A 482 -17.28 -24.94 7.86
CA CYS A 482 -17.08 -24.69 9.28
C CYS A 482 -18.25 -25.31 10.06
N GLY A 483 -18.04 -26.48 10.67
CA GLY A 483 -19.13 -27.25 11.27
C GLY A 483 -20.21 -27.62 10.23
N GLU A 484 -21.44 -27.15 10.44
CA GLU A 484 -22.58 -27.36 9.52
C GLU A 484 -22.67 -26.30 8.41
N ALA A 485 -21.96 -25.18 8.55
CA ALA A 485 -22.00 -24.08 7.59
C ALA A 485 -21.09 -24.36 6.38
N ILE A 486 -21.63 -24.09 5.18
CA ILE A 486 -20.91 -24.21 3.91
C ILE A 486 -20.79 -22.81 3.30
N ILE A 487 -19.56 -22.43 2.94
CA ILE A 487 -19.23 -21.20 2.22
C ILE A 487 -18.91 -21.60 0.78
N GLN A 488 -19.65 -21.07 -0.19
CA GLN A 488 -19.41 -21.29 -1.61
C GLN A 488 -18.69 -20.11 -2.26
N GLU A 489 -18.08 -20.36 -3.41
CA GLU A 489 -17.47 -19.29 -4.21
C GLU A 489 -18.52 -18.24 -4.60
N GLY A 490 -18.22 -16.96 -4.36
CA GLY A 490 -19.13 -15.85 -4.58
C GLY A 490 -19.98 -15.45 -3.37
N ASP A 491 -19.99 -16.24 -2.28
CA ASP A 491 -20.72 -15.88 -1.06
C ASP A 491 -20.06 -14.69 -0.35
N TYR A 492 -20.87 -13.86 0.29
CA TYR A 492 -20.36 -12.77 1.13
C TYR A 492 -19.78 -13.29 2.44
N LEU A 493 -18.58 -12.82 2.76
CA LEU A 493 -17.91 -13.02 4.03
C LEU A 493 -17.45 -11.67 4.58
N SER A 494 -17.49 -11.52 5.89
CA SER A 494 -16.92 -10.38 6.61
C SER A 494 -15.77 -10.87 7.48
N VAL A 495 -14.61 -10.23 7.34
CA VAL A 495 -13.36 -10.65 7.97
C VAL A 495 -12.86 -9.55 8.90
N ASP A 496 -12.75 -9.87 10.19
CA ASP A 496 -12.16 -9.00 11.20
C ASP A 496 -10.74 -9.47 11.52
N GLY A 497 -9.78 -8.87 10.84
CA GLY A 497 -8.35 -9.13 11.03
C GLY A 497 -7.81 -8.62 12.37
N THR A 498 -8.58 -7.85 13.13
CA THR A 498 -8.19 -7.31 14.44
C THR A 498 -8.49 -8.31 15.55
N THR A 499 -9.65 -8.96 15.51
CA THR A 499 -10.07 -9.95 16.51
C THR A 499 -9.84 -11.39 16.07
N GLY A 500 -9.58 -11.60 14.77
CA GLY A 500 -9.44 -12.92 14.17
C GLY A 500 -10.78 -13.57 13.82
N ASN A 501 -11.90 -12.84 13.89
CA ASN A 501 -13.23 -13.40 13.68
C ASN A 501 -13.66 -13.35 12.21
N LEU A 502 -14.38 -14.39 11.79
CA LEU A 502 -15.05 -14.48 10.49
C LEU A 502 -16.56 -14.45 10.70
N TYR A 503 -17.29 -13.75 9.86
CA TYR A 503 -18.75 -13.66 9.92
C TYR A 503 -19.35 -13.94 8.55
N GLN A 504 -20.41 -14.75 8.51
CA GLN A 504 -21.13 -15.00 7.27
C GLN A 504 -21.97 -13.78 6.88
N GLY A 505 -21.95 -13.41 5.60
CA GLY A 505 -22.66 -12.24 5.08
C GLY A 505 -21.84 -10.95 5.13
N ALA A 506 -22.51 -9.83 4.84
CA ALA A 506 -21.93 -8.50 4.74
C ALA A 506 -22.28 -7.65 5.97
N LEU A 507 -21.32 -7.44 6.87
CA LEU A 507 -21.47 -6.55 8.03
C LEU A 507 -21.24 -5.09 7.64
N SER A 508 -21.88 -4.18 8.38
CA SER A 508 -21.73 -2.73 8.16
C SER A 508 -20.40 -2.20 8.70
N LEU A 509 -19.81 -1.24 8.00
CA LEU A 509 -18.56 -0.59 8.36
C LEU A 509 -18.80 0.85 8.86
N VAL A 510 -17.96 1.36 9.76
CA VAL A 510 -17.93 2.72 10.31
C VAL A 510 -16.50 3.28 10.29
N ALA A 511 -16.34 4.59 10.39
CA ALA A 511 -15.01 5.22 10.40
C ALA A 511 -14.17 4.78 11.63
N SER A 512 -12.86 4.62 11.42
CA SER A 512 -11.88 4.21 12.43
C SER A 512 -11.76 5.21 13.60
N GLN A 513 -11.47 4.69 14.80
CA GLN A 513 -11.29 5.49 16.03
C GLN A 513 -9.82 5.86 16.33
N ASN A 514 -8.88 5.68 15.40
CA ASN A 514 -7.44 5.92 15.64
C ASN A 514 -7.01 7.41 15.66
N PHE A 515 -7.93 8.34 15.93
CA PHE A 515 -7.71 9.79 15.83
C PHE A 515 -6.57 10.33 16.70
N GLY A 516 -6.32 9.77 17.89
CA GLY A 516 -5.26 10.27 18.77
C GLY A 516 -3.84 10.09 18.23
N LEU A 517 -3.56 8.93 17.63
CA LEU A 517 -2.27 8.64 16.99
C LEU A 517 -2.07 9.51 15.76
N LEU A 518 -3.13 9.59 14.93
CA LEU A 518 -3.14 10.43 13.74
C LEU A 518 -2.87 11.89 14.08
N GLN A 519 -3.56 12.43 15.09
CA GLN A 519 -3.41 13.82 15.52
C GLN A 519 -1.97 14.16 15.91
N THR A 520 -1.29 13.28 16.62
CA THR A 520 0.12 13.49 17.01
C THR A 520 1.04 13.65 15.79
N ILE A 521 0.85 12.80 14.77
CA ILE A 521 1.62 12.89 13.52
C ILE A 521 1.26 14.15 12.72
N LEU A 522 -0.03 14.51 12.67
CA LEU A 522 -0.48 15.75 12.03
C LEU A 522 0.12 16.97 12.69
N ASP A 523 0.19 17.01 14.02
CA ASP A 523 0.78 18.12 14.76
C ASP A 523 2.28 18.25 14.45
N TRP A 524 3.03 17.13 14.47
CA TRP A 524 4.44 17.13 14.07
C TRP A 524 4.65 17.52 12.61
N SER A 525 3.72 17.15 11.73
CA SER A 525 3.79 17.50 10.31
C SER A 525 3.57 18.99 10.11
N LYS A 526 2.55 19.57 10.76
CA LYS A 526 2.24 21.01 10.72
C LYS A 526 3.36 21.86 11.30
N GLU A 527 4.06 21.41 12.35
CA GLU A 527 5.24 22.12 12.92
C GLU A 527 6.35 22.37 11.88
N ARG A 528 6.47 21.51 10.85
CA ARG A 528 7.47 21.63 9.78
C ARG A 528 6.92 22.17 8.47
N ALA A 529 5.61 22.29 8.34
CA ALA A 529 4.98 22.60 7.07
C ALA A 529 5.14 24.08 6.71
N ASP A 530 5.61 24.33 5.49
CA ASP A 530 5.73 25.65 4.87
C ASP A 530 4.63 25.91 3.82
N LEU A 531 3.80 24.90 3.57
CA LEU A 531 2.69 24.94 2.63
C LEU A 531 1.37 24.63 3.34
N VAL A 532 0.30 25.33 2.97
CA VAL A 532 -1.00 25.20 3.62
C VAL A 532 -1.84 24.11 2.94
N VAL A 533 -2.50 23.26 3.73
CA VAL A 533 -3.48 22.28 3.20
C VAL A 533 -4.90 22.79 3.41
N ARG A 534 -5.65 22.92 2.32
CA ARG A 534 -7.10 23.18 2.30
C ARG A 534 -7.87 21.94 1.83
N ALA A 535 -9.19 22.00 1.91
CA ALA A 535 -10.06 20.91 1.49
C ALA A 535 -10.83 21.22 0.21
N ASN A 536 -11.04 20.18 -0.60
CA ASN A 536 -12.10 20.11 -1.60
C ASN A 536 -13.31 19.48 -0.90
N ALA A 537 -14.29 20.28 -0.54
CA ALA A 537 -15.45 19.83 0.22
C ALA A 537 -16.66 20.74 -0.07
N GLU A 538 -17.83 20.13 -0.18
CA GLU A 538 -19.07 20.84 -0.49
C GLU A 538 -20.14 20.65 0.59
N THR A 539 -20.10 19.52 1.30
CA THR A 539 -21.09 19.18 2.34
C THR A 539 -20.60 19.47 3.76
N ILE A 540 -21.53 19.66 4.71
CA ILE A 540 -21.20 19.89 6.13
C ILE A 540 -20.34 18.75 6.69
N GLU A 541 -20.64 17.50 6.35
CA GLU A 541 -19.91 16.34 6.84
C GLU A 541 -18.46 16.33 6.35
N GLU A 542 -18.25 16.62 5.07
CA GLU A 542 -16.90 16.72 4.49
C GLU A 542 -16.11 17.87 5.11
N ILE A 543 -16.73 19.03 5.33
CA ILE A 543 -16.07 20.19 5.94
C ILE A 543 -15.64 19.87 7.38
N LYS A 544 -16.53 19.25 8.17
CA LYS A 544 -16.20 18.81 9.53
C LYS A 544 -15.09 17.78 9.55
N THR A 545 -15.14 16.81 8.63
CA THR A 545 -14.10 15.79 8.47
C THR A 545 -12.76 16.44 8.13
N ALA A 546 -12.74 17.36 7.16
CA ALA A 546 -11.54 18.07 6.76
C ALA A 546 -10.95 18.94 7.90
N ALA A 547 -11.81 19.64 8.64
CA ALA A 547 -11.40 20.41 9.81
C ALA A 547 -10.79 19.52 10.90
N SER A 548 -11.33 18.31 11.11
CA SER A 548 -10.79 17.34 12.07
C SER A 548 -9.38 16.85 11.70
N PHE A 549 -9.04 16.84 10.40
CA PHE A 549 -7.69 16.55 9.90
C PHE A 549 -6.80 17.79 9.77
N GLY A 550 -7.27 18.95 10.23
CA GLY A 550 -6.49 20.18 10.26
C GLY A 550 -6.45 20.95 8.94
N ALA A 551 -7.48 20.85 8.09
CA ALA A 551 -7.63 21.77 6.95
C ALA A 551 -7.64 23.23 7.41
N ALA A 552 -6.92 24.08 6.70
CA ALA A 552 -6.85 25.53 6.94
C ALA A 552 -7.93 26.33 6.18
N GLY A 553 -8.97 25.66 5.67
CA GLY A 553 -10.05 26.25 4.89
C GLY A 553 -10.45 25.39 3.71
N ILE A 554 -11.27 25.96 2.82
CA ILE A 554 -11.76 25.31 1.60
C ILE A 554 -11.02 25.89 0.40
N GLY A 555 -10.37 25.03 -0.38
CA GLY A 555 -9.69 25.42 -1.61
C GLY A 555 -10.52 25.16 -2.86
N LEU A 556 -11.59 24.37 -2.75
CA LEU A 556 -12.58 24.18 -3.81
C LEU A 556 -13.90 23.66 -3.24
N ALA A 557 -14.95 24.49 -3.29
CA ALA A 557 -16.35 24.06 -3.20
C ALA A 557 -16.99 24.12 -4.58
N ARG A 558 -17.47 22.97 -5.08
CA ARG A 558 -18.13 22.83 -6.38
C ARG A 558 -19.61 23.13 -6.28
N THR A 559 -20.08 24.11 -7.05
CA THR A 559 -21.50 24.50 -6.99
C THR A 559 -22.41 23.57 -7.78
N GLU A 560 -21.85 22.79 -8.70
CA GLU A 560 -22.55 21.78 -9.51
C GLU A 560 -23.38 20.81 -8.67
N HIS A 561 -22.75 20.27 -7.61
CA HIS A 561 -23.36 19.29 -6.72
C HIS A 561 -24.57 19.84 -5.97
N MET A 562 -24.62 21.17 -5.78
CA MET A 562 -25.74 21.86 -5.15
C MET A 562 -26.98 21.93 -6.05
N PHE A 563 -26.90 21.54 -7.34
CA PHE A 563 -28.03 21.52 -8.26
C PHE A 563 -28.66 20.14 -8.47
N PHE A 564 -27.98 19.04 -8.12
CA PHE A 564 -28.43 17.68 -8.43
C PHE A 564 -29.47 17.08 -7.47
N GLY A 565 -29.77 17.72 -6.34
CA GLY A 565 -30.80 17.24 -5.41
C GLY A 565 -32.20 17.16 -6.06
N GLU A 566 -33.02 16.19 -5.65
CA GLU A 566 -34.36 15.94 -6.25
C GLU A 566 -35.25 17.20 -6.31
N SER A 567 -35.17 18.07 -5.30
CA SER A 567 -35.95 19.32 -5.27
C SER A 567 -35.35 20.46 -6.10
N ARG A 568 -34.11 20.31 -6.59
CA ARG A 568 -33.28 21.36 -7.20
C ARG A 568 -33.02 21.12 -8.68
N ILE A 569 -32.96 19.86 -9.07
CA ILE A 569 -32.78 19.45 -10.46
C ILE A 569 -33.91 19.96 -11.34
N TRP A 570 -35.13 20.05 -10.80
CA TRP A 570 -36.28 20.57 -11.54
C TRP A 570 -36.16 22.07 -11.88
N PRO A 571 -35.93 22.98 -10.90
CA PRO A 571 -35.60 24.37 -11.21
C PRO A 571 -34.42 24.53 -12.19
N MET A 572 -33.38 23.71 -12.07
CA MET A 572 -32.25 23.74 -13.02
C MET A 572 -32.69 23.34 -14.45
N ARG A 573 -33.51 22.31 -14.58
CA ARG A 573 -34.12 21.93 -15.86
C ARG A 573 -35.00 23.05 -16.44
N GLN A 574 -35.70 23.81 -15.61
CA GLN A 574 -36.46 24.99 -16.06
C GLN A 574 -35.54 26.11 -16.59
N VAL A 575 -34.39 26.36 -15.96
CA VAL A 575 -33.36 27.30 -16.47
C VAL A 575 -32.91 26.91 -17.88
N ILE A 576 -32.75 25.61 -18.13
CA ILE A 576 -32.29 25.06 -19.41
C ILE A 576 -33.36 25.17 -20.50
N LEU A 577 -34.62 24.95 -20.13
CA LEU A 577 -35.77 24.99 -21.06
C LEU A 577 -36.26 26.41 -21.36
N ALA A 578 -35.97 27.40 -20.49
CA ALA A 578 -36.43 28.77 -20.63
C ALA A 578 -35.95 29.42 -21.95
N GLU A 579 -36.88 30.00 -22.70
CA GLU A 579 -36.61 30.70 -23.97
C GLU A 579 -36.31 32.17 -23.75
N THR A 580 -36.83 32.74 -22.66
CA THR A 580 -36.64 34.15 -22.31
C THR A 580 -35.82 34.30 -21.04
N THR A 581 -35.18 35.46 -20.90
CA THR A 581 -34.42 35.80 -19.68
C THR A 581 -35.35 35.88 -18.48
N GLU A 582 -36.57 36.38 -18.67
CA GLU A 582 -37.59 36.52 -17.63
C GLU A 582 -38.03 35.15 -17.08
N GLU A 583 -38.31 34.19 -17.95
CA GLU A 583 -38.60 32.80 -17.54
C GLU A 583 -37.44 32.19 -16.77
N ARG A 584 -36.21 32.40 -17.25
CA ARG A 584 -35.00 31.89 -16.61
C ARG A 584 -34.80 32.47 -15.21
N GLN A 585 -35.04 33.76 -15.03
CA GLN A 585 -34.93 34.46 -13.75
C GLN A 585 -35.89 33.92 -12.68
N VAL A 586 -37.09 33.47 -13.07
CA VAL A 586 -38.04 32.83 -12.14
C VAL A 586 -37.45 31.53 -11.58
N ALA A 587 -36.89 30.68 -12.44
CA ALA A 587 -36.26 29.43 -12.01
C ALA A 587 -34.97 29.68 -11.21
N LEU A 588 -34.15 30.64 -11.63
CA LEU A 588 -32.93 31.06 -10.93
C LEU A 588 -33.23 31.59 -9.53
N SER A 589 -34.35 32.29 -9.31
CA SER A 589 -34.75 32.79 -7.99
C SER A 589 -35.04 31.65 -7.00
N GLN A 590 -35.59 30.52 -7.48
CA GLN A 590 -35.78 29.33 -6.66
C GLN A 590 -34.43 28.69 -6.30
N LEU A 591 -33.54 28.54 -7.30
CA LEU A 591 -32.19 28.01 -7.09
C LEU A 591 -31.37 28.87 -6.12
N LYS A 592 -31.48 30.20 -6.22
CA LYS A 592 -30.83 31.15 -5.30
C LYS A 592 -31.17 30.87 -3.85
N THR A 593 -32.43 30.56 -3.57
CA THR A 593 -32.90 30.29 -2.20
C THR A 593 -32.23 29.04 -1.62
N PHE A 594 -32.08 27.98 -2.43
CA PHE A 594 -31.38 26.77 -2.01
C PHE A 594 -29.88 27.05 -1.78
N GLN A 595 -29.22 27.67 -2.75
CA GLN A 595 -27.78 27.96 -2.65
C GLN A 595 -27.43 28.92 -1.52
N LEU A 596 -28.27 29.93 -1.25
CA LEU A 596 -28.05 30.84 -0.13
C LEU A 596 -27.96 30.07 1.19
N ASN A 597 -28.84 29.08 1.39
CA ASN A 597 -28.80 28.26 2.59
C ASN A 597 -27.54 27.38 2.64
N ASP A 598 -27.16 26.74 1.54
CA ASP A 598 -25.94 25.93 1.50
C ASP A 598 -24.69 26.76 1.79
N PHE A 599 -24.57 27.94 1.16
CA PHE A 599 -23.44 28.82 1.38
C PHE A 599 -23.43 29.40 2.80
N LYS A 600 -24.60 29.63 3.39
CA LYS A 600 -24.69 30.04 4.80
C LYS A 600 -24.14 28.94 5.71
N GLU A 601 -24.53 27.69 5.48
CA GLU A 601 -24.01 26.55 6.23
C GLU A 601 -22.50 26.37 6.04
N LEU A 602 -22.03 26.42 4.79
CA LEU A 602 -20.60 26.37 4.41
C LEU A 602 -19.78 27.45 5.12
N LEU A 603 -20.23 28.70 5.07
CA LEU A 603 -19.54 29.85 5.67
C LEU A 603 -19.58 29.83 7.20
N LEU A 604 -20.65 29.31 7.81
CA LEU A 604 -20.72 29.09 9.26
C LEU A 604 -19.71 28.05 9.75
N GLN A 605 -19.43 27.02 8.95
CA GLN A 605 -18.44 26.00 9.32
C GLN A 605 -17.00 26.50 9.12
N THR A 606 -16.75 27.26 8.05
CA THR A 606 -15.40 27.76 7.71
C THR A 606 -14.99 28.99 8.53
N LYS A 607 -15.94 29.80 8.98
CA LYS A 607 -15.70 30.99 9.83
C LYS A 607 -14.61 31.90 9.23
N GLU A 608 -13.57 32.19 10.00
CA GLU A 608 -12.44 33.05 9.61
C GLU A 608 -11.49 32.40 8.59
N GLN A 609 -11.70 31.12 8.24
CA GLN A 609 -10.91 30.46 7.21
C GLN A 609 -11.35 30.90 5.81
N LYS A 610 -10.43 30.82 4.86
CA LYS A 610 -10.73 31.13 3.46
C LYS A 610 -11.61 30.05 2.84
N CYS A 611 -12.61 30.46 2.08
CA CYS A 611 -13.55 29.55 1.44
C CYS A 611 -13.66 29.84 -0.06
N VAL A 612 -12.96 29.04 -0.87
CA VAL A 612 -13.00 29.14 -2.33
C VAL A 612 -14.21 28.43 -2.88
N ILE A 613 -15.10 29.17 -3.55
CA ILE A 613 -16.33 28.68 -4.16
C ILE A 613 -16.22 28.84 -5.68
N ARG A 614 -16.27 27.73 -6.42
CA ARG A 614 -16.22 27.73 -7.87
C ARG A 614 -17.62 27.86 -8.46
N LEU A 615 -17.81 28.85 -9.33
CA LEU A 615 -19.08 29.01 -10.05
C LEU A 615 -19.33 27.84 -11.02
N LEU A 616 -20.55 27.76 -11.55
CA LEU A 616 -21.00 26.65 -12.37
C LEU A 616 -20.05 26.38 -13.54
N ASP A 617 -19.56 25.15 -13.60
CA ASP A 617 -18.56 24.67 -14.55
C ASP A 617 -19.08 23.74 -15.67
N PRO A 618 -19.96 22.75 -15.44
CA PRO A 618 -20.33 21.74 -16.43
C PRO A 618 -21.26 22.32 -17.50
N PRO A 619 -21.29 21.69 -18.69
CA PRO A 619 -22.24 22.04 -19.73
C PRO A 619 -23.67 21.70 -19.30
N LEU A 620 -24.64 22.45 -19.84
CA LEU A 620 -26.05 22.32 -19.44
C LEU A 620 -26.65 20.94 -19.71
N HIS A 621 -26.10 20.16 -20.64
CA HIS A 621 -26.63 18.83 -20.96
C HIS A 621 -26.45 17.81 -19.83
N GLU A 622 -25.52 18.02 -18.89
CA GLU A 622 -25.36 17.12 -17.73
C GLU A 622 -26.57 17.14 -16.79
N PHE A 623 -27.38 18.20 -16.83
CA PHE A 623 -28.60 18.33 -16.01
C PHE A 623 -29.87 17.87 -16.73
N LEU A 624 -29.75 17.48 -18.00
CA LEU A 624 -30.89 17.03 -18.79
C LEU A 624 -31.37 15.64 -18.36
N PRO A 625 -32.67 15.37 -18.48
CA PRO A 625 -33.22 14.05 -18.22
C PRO A 625 -32.69 12.96 -19.15
N ARG A 626 -32.79 11.71 -18.73
CA ARG A 626 -32.65 10.55 -19.62
C ARG A 626 -33.90 10.41 -20.51
N PRO A 627 -33.83 9.68 -21.65
CA PRO A 627 -34.96 9.53 -22.56
C PRO A 627 -36.28 9.06 -21.91
N GLN A 628 -36.20 8.29 -20.83
CA GLN A 628 -37.35 7.77 -20.08
C GLN A 628 -38.08 8.86 -19.27
N GLU A 629 -37.43 10.00 -18.99
CA GLU A 629 -37.96 11.10 -18.18
C GLU A 629 -38.52 12.25 -19.05
N TYR A 630 -38.48 12.14 -20.39
CA TYR A 630 -38.88 13.23 -21.28
C TYR A 630 -40.39 13.55 -21.20
N GLU A 631 -41.23 12.53 -21.04
CA GLU A 631 -42.69 12.71 -20.95
C GLU A 631 -43.07 13.45 -19.67
N GLU A 632 -42.49 13.05 -18.53
CA GLU A 632 -42.67 13.73 -17.24
C GLU A 632 -42.21 15.20 -17.33
N MET A 633 -41.07 15.45 -17.96
CA MET A 633 -40.55 16.82 -18.13
C MET A 633 -41.50 17.69 -18.96
N ALA A 634 -42.06 17.15 -20.04
CA ALA A 634 -43.01 17.85 -20.90
C ALA A 634 -44.31 18.19 -20.15
N GLU A 635 -44.88 17.24 -19.40
CA GLU A 635 -46.07 17.48 -18.57
C GLU A 635 -45.82 18.57 -17.53
N ARG A 636 -44.69 18.49 -16.83
CA ARG A 636 -44.40 19.38 -15.70
C ARG A 636 -43.96 20.77 -16.13
N SER A 637 -43.33 20.92 -17.30
CA SER A 637 -42.92 22.22 -17.86
C SER A 637 -44.02 22.89 -18.68
N GLY A 638 -45.02 22.14 -19.16
CA GLY A 638 -46.02 22.62 -20.11
C GLY A 638 -45.51 22.80 -21.55
N TYR A 639 -44.32 22.26 -21.88
CA TYR A 639 -43.79 22.25 -23.24
C TYR A 639 -44.13 20.95 -23.96
N SER A 640 -44.14 20.95 -25.30
CA SER A 640 -44.36 19.72 -26.06
C SER A 640 -43.16 18.76 -25.92
N LEU A 641 -43.43 17.45 -25.99
CA LEU A 641 -42.40 16.42 -25.97
C LEU A 641 -41.36 16.61 -27.10
N GLU A 642 -41.80 17.07 -28.28
CA GLU A 642 -40.91 17.40 -29.39
C GLU A 642 -39.95 18.54 -29.04
N LYS A 643 -40.44 19.57 -28.35
CA LYS A 643 -39.60 20.68 -27.90
C LYS A 643 -38.57 20.25 -26.87
N ILE A 644 -38.93 19.36 -25.94
CA ILE A 644 -37.97 18.77 -24.99
C ILE A 644 -36.87 18.01 -25.75
N LYS A 645 -37.26 17.13 -26.69
CA LYS A 645 -36.30 16.37 -27.51
C LYS A 645 -35.40 17.27 -28.35
N GLN A 646 -35.95 18.33 -28.95
CA GLN A 646 -35.17 19.30 -29.71
C GLN A 646 -34.16 20.02 -28.83
N ARG A 647 -34.59 20.49 -27.65
CA ARG A 647 -33.69 21.18 -26.72
C ARG A 647 -32.56 20.28 -26.22
N VAL A 648 -32.84 19.01 -25.96
CA VAL A 648 -31.81 18.03 -25.59
C VAL A 648 -30.82 17.84 -26.73
N HIS A 649 -31.32 17.70 -27.97
CA HIS A 649 -30.48 17.57 -29.15
C HIS A 649 -29.61 18.82 -29.38
N ASP A 650 -30.17 20.02 -29.19
CA ASP A 650 -29.45 21.29 -29.38
C ASP A 650 -28.32 21.50 -28.37
N LEU A 651 -28.45 20.93 -27.16
CA LEU A 651 -27.45 21.02 -26.10
C LEU A 651 -26.47 19.84 -26.11
N GLN A 652 -26.69 18.84 -26.97
CA GLN A 652 -25.81 17.70 -27.12
C GLN A 652 -24.52 18.14 -27.80
N GLU A 653 -23.39 17.84 -27.16
CA GLU A 653 -22.07 18.18 -27.68
C GLU A 653 -21.29 16.92 -28.04
N VAL A 654 -20.44 17.02 -29.07
CA VAL A 654 -19.55 15.91 -29.46
C VAL A 654 -18.46 15.70 -28.40
N ASN A 655 -17.90 16.80 -27.87
CA ASN A 655 -16.86 16.79 -26.84
C ASN A 655 -17.25 17.72 -25.68
N PRO A 656 -18.12 17.27 -24.76
CA PRO A 656 -18.61 18.07 -23.63
C PRO A 656 -17.53 18.80 -22.83
N MET A 657 -16.38 18.15 -22.62
CA MET A 657 -15.29 18.72 -21.83
C MET A 657 -14.72 20.02 -22.43
N MET A 658 -14.72 20.16 -23.76
CA MET A 658 -14.24 21.37 -24.44
C MET A 658 -15.38 22.29 -24.92
N GLY A 659 -16.62 22.02 -24.49
CA GLY A 659 -17.84 22.63 -25.01
C GLY A 659 -18.26 23.96 -24.36
N HIS A 660 -19.57 24.22 -24.38
CA HIS A 660 -20.22 25.41 -23.86
C HIS A 660 -20.48 25.30 -22.35
N ARG A 661 -19.40 25.52 -21.59
CA ARG A 661 -19.34 25.33 -20.14
C ARG A 661 -18.51 26.41 -19.45
N GLY A 662 -18.48 26.41 -18.12
CA GLY A 662 -17.66 27.32 -17.30
C GLY A 662 -17.87 28.80 -17.64
N SER A 663 -16.78 29.57 -17.71
CA SER A 663 -16.83 31.01 -18.04
C SER A 663 -17.60 31.34 -19.31
N ARG A 664 -17.57 30.45 -20.32
CA ARG A 664 -18.28 30.65 -21.60
C ARG A 664 -19.80 30.65 -21.38
N LEU A 665 -20.28 29.76 -20.51
CA LEU A 665 -21.67 29.71 -20.11
C LEU A 665 -22.06 30.95 -19.31
N GLY A 666 -21.20 31.38 -18.39
CA GLY A 666 -21.37 32.64 -17.63
C GLY A 666 -21.33 33.90 -18.49
N ILE A 667 -20.72 33.87 -19.68
CA ILE A 667 -20.74 35.01 -20.62
C ILE A 667 -22.05 35.04 -21.43
N THR A 668 -22.52 33.89 -21.90
CA THR A 668 -23.75 33.81 -22.71
C THR A 668 -25.02 33.90 -21.88
N TYR A 669 -24.99 33.40 -20.64
CA TYR A 669 -26.10 33.40 -19.68
C TYR A 669 -25.63 34.01 -18.34
N PRO A 670 -25.29 35.32 -18.33
CA PRO A 670 -24.69 35.98 -17.18
C PRO A 670 -25.53 35.94 -15.90
N GLU A 671 -26.85 35.87 -16.04
CA GLU A 671 -27.79 35.74 -14.93
C GLU A 671 -27.53 34.52 -14.04
N ILE A 672 -26.90 33.46 -14.57
CA ILE A 672 -26.51 32.29 -13.78
C ILE A 672 -25.43 32.69 -12.77
N TYR A 673 -24.36 33.33 -13.22
CA TYR A 673 -23.25 33.75 -12.37
C TYR A 673 -23.64 34.91 -11.44
N GLU A 674 -24.52 35.81 -11.90
CA GLU A 674 -25.13 36.85 -11.06
C GLU A 674 -25.91 36.21 -9.90
N MET A 675 -26.76 35.21 -10.18
CA MET A 675 -27.53 34.49 -9.16
C MET A 675 -26.63 33.82 -8.13
N GLN A 676 -25.62 33.07 -8.57
CA GLN A 676 -24.69 32.39 -7.65
C GLN A 676 -23.90 33.40 -6.80
N THR A 677 -23.44 34.49 -7.42
CA THR A 677 -22.71 35.56 -6.73
C THR A 677 -23.59 36.23 -5.67
N ALA A 678 -24.86 36.49 -5.98
CA ALA A 678 -25.80 37.00 -4.98
C ALA A 678 -26.01 36.02 -3.83
N ALA A 679 -26.20 34.73 -4.11
CA ALA A 679 -26.36 33.72 -3.07
C ALA A 679 -25.14 33.67 -2.13
N ILE A 680 -23.92 33.73 -2.68
CA ILE A 680 -22.66 33.73 -1.90
C ILE A 680 -22.56 34.98 -1.02
N ILE A 681 -22.74 36.17 -1.59
CA ILE A 681 -22.56 37.43 -0.87
C ILE A 681 -23.66 37.68 0.16
N GLU A 682 -24.91 37.37 -0.17
CA GLU A 682 -26.02 37.47 0.80
C GLU A 682 -25.84 36.48 1.95
N ALA A 683 -25.39 35.26 1.68
CA ALA A 683 -25.03 34.30 2.73
C ALA A 683 -23.91 34.86 3.62
N ALA A 684 -22.85 35.43 3.03
CA ALA A 684 -21.76 36.03 3.80
C ALA A 684 -22.21 37.22 4.67
N LEU A 685 -23.09 38.08 4.15
CA LEU A 685 -23.69 39.19 4.91
C LEU A 685 -24.49 38.67 6.12
N GLN A 686 -25.35 37.66 5.91
CA GLN A 686 -26.15 37.05 6.97
C GLN A 686 -25.30 36.33 8.02
N VAL A 687 -24.26 35.61 7.61
CA VAL A 687 -23.34 34.97 8.55
C VAL A 687 -22.57 36.03 9.33
N SER A 688 -22.19 37.13 8.70
CA SER A 688 -21.52 38.25 9.37
C SER A 688 -22.40 38.91 10.45
N ASP A 689 -23.73 38.90 10.30
CA ASP A 689 -24.63 39.41 11.36
C ASP A 689 -24.58 38.58 12.65
N THR A 690 -24.07 37.36 12.60
CA THR A 690 -23.84 36.52 13.80
C THR A 690 -22.58 36.90 14.58
N GLY A 691 -21.82 37.89 14.11
CA GLY A 691 -20.52 38.30 14.68
C GLY A 691 -19.31 37.55 14.12
N SER A 692 -19.51 36.63 13.17
CA SER A 692 -18.44 35.89 12.49
C SER A 692 -17.82 36.72 11.37
N VAL A 693 -16.50 36.75 11.24
CA VAL A 693 -15.83 37.27 10.04
C VAL A 693 -15.68 36.14 9.04
N VAL A 694 -16.08 36.37 7.79
CA VAL A 694 -16.02 35.37 6.70
C VAL A 694 -15.29 35.94 5.49
N TYR A 695 -14.59 35.07 4.75
CA TYR A 695 -13.79 35.42 3.59
C TYR A 695 -14.18 34.58 2.36
N PRO A 696 -15.33 34.86 1.72
CA PRO A 696 -15.70 34.19 0.47
C PRO A 696 -14.71 34.56 -0.66
N GLU A 697 -14.17 33.53 -1.30
CA GLU A 697 -13.31 33.63 -2.49
C GLU A 697 -14.07 33.05 -3.69
N ILE A 698 -14.57 33.89 -4.61
CA ILE A 698 -15.33 33.47 -5.79
C ILE A 698 -14.36 33.12 -6.92
N MET A 699 -14.45 31.92 -7.48
CA MET A 699 -13.55 31.43 -8.51
C MET A 699 -14.26 31.18 -9.84
N LEU A 700 -13.74 31.78 -10.91
CA LEU A 700 -14.23 31.60 -12.28
C LEU A 700 -13.53 30.41 -12.97
N PRO A 701 -14.27 29.39 -13.44
CA PRO A 701 -13.70 28.24 -14.15
C PRO A 701 -13.48 28.51 -15.64
N LEU A 702 -12.59 27.72 -16.24
CA LEU A 702 -12.33 27.55 -17.67
C LEU A 702 -11.96 28.83 -18.43
N ILE A 703 -11.43 29.83 -17.72
CA ILE A 703 -10.91 31.06 -18.34
C ILE A 703 -9.74 30.70 -19.25
N SER A 704 -9.75 31.24 -20.47
CA SER A 704 -8.74 31.03 -21.50
C SER A 704 -8.12 32.34 -22.01
N MET A 705 -8.75 33.48 -21.74
CA MET A 705 -8.25 34.79 -22.17
C MET A 705 -8.54 35.92 -21.16
N PRO A 706 -7.71 36.99 -21.14
CA PRO A 706 -7.89 38.13 -20.23
C PRO A 706 -9.27 38.79 -20.34
N GLU A 707 -9.80 38.84 -21.55
CA GLU A 707 -11.09 39.50 -21.82
C GLU A 707 -12.28 38.77 -21.18
N GLU A 708 -12.28 37.43 -21.15
CA GLU A 708 -13.29 36.63 -20.45
C GLU A 708 -13.28 36.97 -18.95
N MET A 709 -12.09 37.00 -18.34
CA MET A 709 -11.91 37.33 -16.94
C MET A 709 -12.40 38.76 -16.63
N ARG A 710 -12.02 39.71 -17.49
CA ARG A 710 -12.35 41.13 -17.31
C ARG A 710 -13.86 41.37 -17.36
N VAL A 711 -14.53 40.89 -18.40
CA VAL A 711 -15.98 41.05 -18.60
C VAL A 711 -16.76 40.44 -17.44
N LEU A 712 -16.41 39.22 -17.02
CA LEU A 712 -17.08 38.55 -15.90
C LEU A 712 -16.81 39.28 -14.58
N LYS A 713 -15.55 39.62 -14.27
CA LYS A 713 -15.21 40.28 -13.00
C LYS A 713 -15.88 41.65 -12.86
N GLU A 714 -15.78 42.52 -13.87
CA GLU A 714 -16.41 43.85 -13.85
C GLU A 714 -17.93 43.74 -13.61
N ARG A 715 -18.57 42.76 -14.26
CA ARG A 715 -20.00 42.51 -14.10
C ARG A 715 -20.37 42.04 -12.70
N LEU A 716 -19.64 41.05 -12.17
CA LEU A 716 -19.89 40.53 -10.83
C LEU A 716 -19.61 41.59 -9.76
N GLU A 717 -18.51 42.34 -9.85
CA GLU A 717 -18.23 43.44 -8.91
C GLU A 717 -19.32 44.51 -8.90
N MET A 718 -19.81 44.91 -10.08
CA MET A 718 -20.92 45.84 -10.19
C MET A 718 -22.17 45.29 -9.48
N TYR A 719 -22.49 44.02 -9.68
CA TYR A 719 -23.64 43.37 -9.06
C TYR A 719 -23.48 43.26 -7.53
N ILE A 720 -22.29 42.92 -7.04
CA ILE A 720 -21.97 42.89 -5.61
C ILE A 720 -22.13 44.27 -4.97
N ARG A 721 -21.68 45.35 -5.63
CA ARG A 721 -21.88 46.73 -5.13
C ARG A 721 -23.36 47.09 -4.99
N GLN A 722 -24.22 46.61 -5.90
CA GLN A 722 -25.67 46.81 -5.79
C GLN A 722 -26.24 46.10 -4.57
N ILE A 723 -25.79 44.86 -4.29
CA ILE A 723 -26.17 44.12 -3.08
C ILE A 723 -25.72 44.87 -1.83
N PHE A 724 -24.46 45.32 -1.76
CA PHE A 724 -23.96 46.08 -0.61
C PHE A 724 -24.71 47.39 -0.39
N ALA A 725 -25.07 48.11 -1.46
CA ALA A 725 -25.89 49.31 -1.36
C ALA A 725 -27.30 49.00 -0.83
N HIS A 726 -27.90 47.88 -1.24
CA HIS A 726 -29.20 47.44 -0.77
C HIS A 726 -29.20 47.07 0.72
N TYR A 727 -28.19 46.30 1.16
CA TYR A 727 -28.07 45.87 2.57
C TYR A 727 -27.39 46.91 3.47
N GLN A 728 -26.84 47.99 2.92
CA GLN A 728 -26.06 49.02 3.62
C GLN A 728 -24.90 48.43 4.46
N LYS A 729 -24.31 47.35 3.97
CA LYS A 729 -23.28 46.58 4.65
C LYS A 729 -22.35 45.94 3.62
N GLU A 730 -21.06 45.90 3.96
CA GLU A 730 -20.02 45.28 3.14
C GLU A 730 -19.37 44.10 3.87
N VAL A 731 -18.93 43.11 3.10
CA VAL A 731 -18.09 42.01 3.56
C VAL A 731 -16.88 41.88 2.65
N PRO A 732 -15.69 41.52 3.17
CA PRO A 732 -14.52 41.31 2.34
C PRO A 732 -14.74 40.10 1.42
N PHE A 733 -14.41 40.23 0.15
CA PHE A 733 -14.47 39.14 -0.82
C PHE A 733 -13.30 39.24 -1.82
N LYS A 734 -13.07 38.16 -2.56
CA LYS A 734 -12.11 38.14 -3.69
C LYS A 734 -12.72 37.44 -4.89
N ILE A 735 -12.34 37.88 -6.09
CA ILE A 735 -12.68 37.21 -7.35
C ILE A 735 -11.40 36.75 -8.03
N GLY A 736 -11.21 35.44 -8.07
CA GLY A 736 -10.08 34.77 -8.68
C GLY A 736 -10.48 33.90 -9.86
N MET A 737 -9.54 33.10 -10.33
CA MET A 737 -9.75 32.23 -11.48
C MET A 737 -9.09 30.87 -11.29
N MET A 738 -9.63 29.87 -11.98
CA MET A 738 -8.96 28.59 -12.16
C MET A 738 -7.96 28.67 -13.33
N LEU A 739 -6.71 28.27 -13.10
CA LEU A 739 -5.68 28.09 -14.13
C LEU A 739 -5.70 26.64 -14.60
N GLU A 740 -6.56 26.36 -15.57
CA GLU A 740 -6.81 24.99 -16.04
C GLU A 740 -6.78 24.83 -17.56
N THR A 741 -6.57 25.91 -18.30
CA THR A 741 -6.35 25.86 -19.75
C THR A 741 -4.88 26.18 -20.06
N PRO A 742 -4.25 25.47 -21.03
CA PRO A 742 -2.87 25.78 -21.42
C PRO A 742 -2.70 27.24 -21.85
N ARG A 743 -3.71 27.81 -22.54
CA ARG A 743 -3.70 29.20 -22.98
C ARG A 743 -3.68 30.18 -21.81
N ALA A 744 -4.42 29.92 -20.73
CA ALA A 744 -4.38 30.76 -19.54
C ALA A 744 -3.01 30.74 -18.86
N CYS A 745 -2.35 29.57 -18.80
CA CYS A 745 -0.99 29.45 -18.25
C CYS A 745 0.02 30.32 -19.03
N LEU A 746 -0.09 30.33 -20.36
CA LEU A 746 0.77 31.11 -21.25
C LEU A 746 0.51 32.63 -21.18
N LEU A 747 -0.72 33.04 -20.88
CA LEU A 747 -1.13 34.46 -20.83
C LEU A 747 -1.21 35.03 -19.41
N THR A 748 -0.55 34.39 -18.45
CA THR A 748 -0.58 34.79 -17.04
C THR A 748 -0.13 36.23 -16.79
N LYS A 749 0.75 36.81 -17.62
CA LYS A 749 1.14 38.23 -17.48
C LYS A 749 -0.03 39.21 -17.62
N GLU A 750 -0.98 38.90 -18.49
CA GLU A 750 -2.17 39.72 -18.74
C GLU A 750 -3.32 39.36 -17.79
N LEU A 751 -3.41 38.10 -17.36
CA LEU A 751 -4.40 37.63 -16.39
C LEU A 751 -4.05 38.01 -14.95
N ALA A 752 -2.77 38.09 -14.62
CA ALA A 752 -2.29 38.33 -13.27
C ALA A 752 -2.86 39.61 -12.63
N PRO A 753 -2.95 40.76 -13.32
CA PRO A 753 -3.58 41.96 -12.76
C PRO A 753 -5.09 41.81 -12.50
N LEU A 754 -5.79 40.98 -13.27
CA LEU A 754 -7.26 40.88 -13.26
C LEU A 754 -7.79 39.99 -12.13
N ALA A 755 -7.13 38.89 -11.80
CA ALA A 755 -7.58 37.95 -10.77
C ALA A 755 -6.97 38.24 -9.40
N ASP A 756 -7.73 38.06 -8.31
CA ASP A 756 -7.25 38.31 -6.93
C ASP A 756 -6.49 37.13 -6.32
N PHE A 757 -6.69 35.94 -6.88
CA PHE A 757 -6.00 34.68 -6.55
C PHE A 757 -6.11 33.71 -7.73
N PHE A 758 -5.31 32.65 -7.70
CA PHE A 758 -5.27 31.60 -8.72
C PHE A 758 -5.38 30.22 -8.05
N SER A 759 -6.06 29.29 -8.71
CA SER A 759 -6.03 27.87 -8.35
C SER A 759 -5.82 27.03 -9.59
N PHE A 760 -4.81 26.16 -9.63
CA PHE A 760 -4.64 25.24 -10.75
C PHE A 760 -5.68 24.13 -10.68
N GLY A 761 -6.44 23.97 -11.76
CA GLY A 761 -7.26 22.78 -12.01
C GLY A 761 -6.45 21.79 -12.83
N THR A 762 -5.61 20.99 -12.16
CA THR A 762 -4.64 20.13 -12.86
C THR A 762 -5.28 19.01 -13.66
N ASN A 763 -6.50 18.61 -13.34
CA ASN A 763 -7.22 17.57 -14.08
C ASN A 763 -7.50 18.03 -15.51
N ASP A 764 -8.18 19.17 -15.68
CA ASP A 764 -8.46 19.77 -16.99
C ASP A 764 -7.18 20.24 -17.69
N LEU A 765 -6.21 20.77 -16.95
CA LEU A 765 -4.93 21.18 -17.53
C LEU A 765 -4.17 19.98 -18.11
N THR A 766 -4.15 18.84 -17.41
CA THR A 766 -3.52 17.60 -17.87
C THR A 766 -4.23 17.08 -19.11
N GLN A 767 -5.56 17.03 -19.07
CA GLN A 767 -6.40 16.60 -20.18
C GLN A 767 -6.12 17.43 -21.45
N MET A 768 -6.09 18.76 -21.35
CA MET A 768 -5.82 19.62 -22.51
C MET A 768 -4.35 19.60 -22.96
N THR A 769 -3.40 19.35 -22.05
CA THR A 769 -1.97 19.30 -22.38
C THR A 769 -1.60 18.00 -23.10
N PHE A 770 -2.12 16.86 -22.61
CA PHE A 770 -1.92 15.56 -23.25
C PHE A 770 -2.85 15.33 -24.45
N GLY A 771 -4.01 15.98 -24.48
CA GLY A 771 -5.08 15.65 -25.41
C GLY A 771 -5.78 14.34 -25.06
N PHE A 772 -5.74 13.93 -23.79
CA PHE A 772 -6.38 12.70 -23.33
C PHE A 772 -7.72 13.06 -22.69
N SER A 773 -8.83 12.48 -23.17
CA SER A 773 -10.08 12.55 -22.42
C SER A 773 -9.98 11.64 -21.20
N ARG A 774 -10.20 12.17 -19.98
CA ARG A 774 -10.11 11.38 -18.75
C ARG A 774 -11.03 10.16 -18.77
N ASP A 775 -12.24 10.32 -19.29
CA ASP A 775 -13.25 9.25 -19.33
C ASP A 775 -12.88 8.14 -20.33
N ASP A 776 -12.13 8.47 -21.38
CA ASP A 776 -11.73 7.52 -22.43
C ASP A 776 -10.33 6.93 -22.20
N ALA A 777 -9.46 7.63 -21.45
CA ALA A 777 -8.06 7.27 -21.29
C ALA A 777 -7.86 5.95 -20.54
N ALA A 778 -8.82 5.55 -19.70
CA ALA A 778 -8.82 4.25 -19.04
C ALA A 778 -8.67 3.07 -20.03
N GLY A 779 -9.15 3.23 -21.27
CA GLY A 779 -9.07 2.20 -22.30
C GLY A 779 -7.66 1.91 -22.83
N PHE A 780 -6.68 2.80 -22.62
CA PHE A 780 -5.31 2.63 -23.14
C PHE A 780 -4.18 2.95 -22.16
N ILE A 781 -4.42 3.70 -21.08
CA ILE A 781 -3.38 4.11 -20.11
C ILE A 781 -2.59 2.90 -19.60
N GLN A 782 -3.27 1.81 -19.23
CA GLN A 782 -2.59 0.61 -18.70
C GLN A 782 -1.61 0.04 -19.73
N ARG A 783 -1.98 0.00 -21.01
CA ARG A 783 -1.10 -0.48 -22.08
C ARG A 783 0.11 0.43 -22.29
N TYR A 784 -0.04 1.74 -22.06
CA TYR A 784 1.07 2.70 -22.13
C TYR A 784 2.06 2.49 -20.97
N LEU A 785 1.56 2.22 -19.77
CA LEU A 785 2.38 1.87 -18.60
C LEU A 785 3.11 0.54 -18.83
N ASP A 786 2.41 -0.48 -19.33
CA ASP A 786 2.99 -1.80 -19.57
C ASP A 786 4.11 -1.77 -20.62
N GLN A 787 4.02 -0.86 -21.60
CA GLN A 787 5.04 -0.65 -22.63
C GLN A 787 6.13 0.36 -22.22
N GLY A 788 6.00 0.99 -21.04
CA GLY A 788 6.92 2.03 -20.58
C GLY A 788 6.87 3.33 -21.40
N ILE A 789 5.80 3.58 -22.15
CA ILE A 789 5.56 4.85 -22.86
C ILE A 789 5.27 5.95 -21.83
N LEU A 790 4.46 5.61 -20.82
CA LEU A 790 4.27 6.41 -19.61
C LEU A 790 4.97 5.71 -18.45
N SER A 791 5.64 6.47 -17.60
CA SER A 791 6.18 5.94 -16.35
C SER A 791 5.10 5.80 -15.28
N GLU A 792 4.12 6.71 -15.28
CA GLU A 792 3.03 6.82 -14.31
C GLU A 792 1.77 7.39 -14.96
N ASP A 793 0.60 7.20 -14.33
CA ASP A 793 -0.67 7.77 -14.78
C ASP A 793 -0.69 9.29 -14.51
N PRO A 794 -0.79 10.15 -15.55
CA PRO A 794 -0.70 11.60 -15.41
C PRO A 794 -1.90 12.23 -14.68
N TYR A 795 -3.01 11.49 -14.48
CA TYR A 795 -4.13 11.97 -13.67
C TYR A 795 -3.95 11.73 -12.18
N GLN A 796 -3.12 10.75 -11.82
CA GLN A 796 -2.79 10.43 -10.43
C GLN A 796 -1.55 11.17 -9.95
N HIS A 797 -0.53 11.26 -10.82
CA HIS A 797 0.75 11.93 -10.57
C HIS A 797 0.98 13.05 -11.56
N LEU A 798 1.41 14.21 -11.08
CA LEU A 798 1.68 15.35 -11.94
C LEU A 798 2.81 15.04 -12.94
N ASP A 799 2.50 15.15 -14.23
CA ASP A 799 3.52 15.20 -15.28
C ASP A 799 4.37 16.46 -15.13
N LYS A 800 5.58 16.30 -14.58
CA LYS A 800 6.51 17.42 -14.38
C LYS A 800 7.04 18.00 -15.69
N ALA A 801 7.16 17.18 -16.74
CA ALA A 801 7.83 17.57 -17.98
C ALA A 801 6.96 18.42 -18.90
N GLY A 802 5.64 18.17 -18.94
CA GLY A 802 4.68 18.96 -19.71
C GLY A 802 3.82 19.86 -18.82
N VAL A 803 2.90 19.27 -18.06
CA VAL A 803 1.94 20.02 -17.22
C VAL A 803 2.68 20.87 -16.17
N GLY A 804 3.70 20.30 -15.54
CA GLY A 804 4.55 20.98 -14.56
C GLY A 804 5.27 22.20 -15.12
N GLN A 805 5.75 22.15 -16.38
CA GLN A 805 6.35 23.32 -17.03
C GLN A 805 5.33 24.46 -17.25
N LEU A 806 4.10 24.13 -17.63
CA LEU A 806 3.04 25.14 -17.76
C LEU A 806 2.75 25.78 -16.40
N MET A 807 2.68 24.99 -15.34
CA MET A 807 2.50 25.48 -13.97
C MET A 807 3.67 26.36 -13.53
N GLU A 808 4.92 25.91 -13.71
CA GLU A 808 6.11 26.66 -13.32
C GLU A 808 6.21 28.01 -14.04
N GLN A 809 5.95 28.05 -15.35
CA GLN A 809 5.93 29.29 -16.13
C GLN A 809 4.84 30.25 -15.66
N ALA A 810 3.65 29.73 -15.37
CA ALA A 810 2.53 30.49 -14.87
C ALA A 810 2.83 31.08 -13.49
N VAL A 811 3.32 30.27 -12.54
CA VAL A 811 3.70 30.72 -11.20
C VAL A 811 4.81 31.76 -11.28
N THR A 812 5.87 31.49 -12.03
CA THR A 812 6.99 32.43 -12.20
C THR A 812 6.52 33.77 -12.74
N SER A 813 5.66 33.76 -13.77
CA SER A 813 5.11 34.97 -14.38
C SER A 813 4.24 35.78 -13.40
N ILE A 814 3.40 35.09 -12.60
CA ILE A 814 2.59 35.75 -11.57
C ILE A 814 3.48 36.35 -10.48
N ARG A 815 4.49 35.59 -10.01
CA ARG A 815 5.40 36.03 -8.94
C ARG A 815 6.32 37.19 -9.34
N GLN A 816 6.64 37.32 -10.63
CA GLN A 816 7.33 38.50 -11.17
C GLN A 816 6.50 39.78 -11.06
N LEU A 817 5.16 39.66 -11.08
CA LEU A 817 4.24 40.80 -11.02
C LEU A 817 3.75 41.09 -9.59
N THR A 818 3.58 40.07 -8.76
CA THR A 818 3.09 40.22 -7.39
C THR A 818 3.47 39.05 -6.49
N LYS A 819 3.83 39.36 -5.23
CA LYS A 819 4.09 38.36 -4.19
C LYS A 819 2.88 38.10 -3.29
N GLU A 820 1.84 38.92 -3.36
CA GLU A 820 0.73 38.90 -2.39
C GLU A 820 -0.44 38.00 -2.82
N LYS A 821 -0.57 37.72 -4.13
CA LYS A 821 -1.67 36.90 -4.64
C LYS A 821 -1.44 35.43 -4.32
N ALA A 822 -2.47 34.79 -3.77
CA ALA A 822 -2.43 33.37 -3.45
C ALA A 822 -2.51 32.53 -4.73
N ILE A 823 -1.67 31.50 -4.81
CA ILE A 823 -1.64 30.52 -5.90
C ILE A 823 -1.78 29.14 -5.28
N GLY A 824 -2.88 28.46 -5.55
CA GLY A 824 -3.16 27.12 -5.06
C GLY A 824 -3.20 26.07 -6.16
N VAL A 825 -3.33 24.81 -5.74
CA VAL A 825 -3.64 23.67 -6.61
C VAL A 825 -4.83 22.92 -6.02
N CYS A 826 -5.82 22.62 -6.83
CA CYS A 826 -6.97 21.80 -6.44
C CYS A 826 -7.10 20.59 -7.38
N GLY A 827 -7.50 19.45 -6.82
CA GLY A 827 -7.70 18.21 -7.57
C GLY A 827 -6.98 17.04 -6.92
N GLU A 828 -6.77 15.96 -7.69
CA GLU A 828 -6.14 14.74 -7.19
C GLU A 828 -4.65 14.94 -6.92
N VAL A 829 -3.98 15.70 -7.78
CA VAL A 829 -2.58 16.12 -7.64
C VAL A 829 -2.33 16.89 -6.33
N GLY A 830 -3.32 17.63 -5.84
CA GLY A 830 -3.22 18.38 -4.57
C GLY A 830 -3.08 17.47 -3.33
N GLY A 831 -3.45 16.20 -3.44
CA GLY A 831 -3.28 15.19 -2.40
C GLY A 831 -2.20 14.16 -2.72
N ASP A 832 -1.49 14.30 -3.83
CA ASP A 832 -0.47 13.35 -4.28
C ASP A 832 0.90 13.65 -3.64
N PRO A 833 1.44 12.75 -2.79
CA PRO A 833 2.73 12.95 -2.15
C PRO A 833 3.89 13.20 -3.11
N GLN A 834 3.90 12.55 -4.29
CA GLN A 834 4.97 12.70 -5.27
C GLN A 834 4.96 14.09 -5.93
N SER A 835 3.77 14.64 -6.12
CA SER A 835 3.55 15.95 -6.73
C SER A 835 3.82 17.10 -5.75
N ILE A 836 3.47 16.96 -4.48
CA ILE A 836 3.60 18.01 -3.45
C ILE A 836 5.01 18.61 -3.38
N ALA A 837 6.06 17.79 -3.49
CA ALA A 837 7.44 18.27 -3.47
C ALA A 837 7.72 19.26 -4.62
N PHE A 838 7.24 18.96 -5.83
CA PHE A 838 7.37 19.83 -7.00
C PHE A 838 6.47 21.07 -6.89
N LEU A 839 5.24 20.92 -6.41
CA LEU A 839 4.33 22.06 -6.21
C LEU A 839 4.94 23.10 -5.25
N ARG A 840 5.61 22.64 -4.20
CA ARG A 840 6.33 23.56 -3.31
C ARG A 840 7.52 24.21 -4.00
N GLU A 841 8.33 23.43 -4.74
CA GLU A 841 9.50 23.94 -5.46
C GLU A 841 9.14 25.11 -6.39
N ILE A 842 8.03 25.01 -7.12
CA ILE A 842 7.59 26.08 -8.03
C ILE A 842 6.93 27.26 -7.32
N GLY A 843 6.70 27.21 -6.00
CA GLY A 843 6.19 28.33 -5.21
C GLY A 843 4.66 28.43 -5.09
N ILE A 844 3.97 27.30 -5.07
CA ILE A 844 2.54 27.20 -4.69
C ILE A 844 2.37 27.53 -3.19
N ASP A 845 1.32 28.29 -2.84
CA ASP A 845 1.04 28.70 -1.45
C ASP A 845 0.22 27.66 -0.68
N TYR A 846 -0.67 26.94 -1.37
CA TYR A 846 -1.52 25.93 -0.76
C TYR A 846 -1.90 24.80 -1.73
N VAL A 847 -2.14 23.62 -1.18
CA VAL A 847 -2.76 22.50 -1.89
C VAL A 847 -4.15 22.24 -1.34
N SER A 848 -5.04 21.75 -2.19
CA SER A 848 -6.42 21.44 -1.84
C SER A 848 -6.80 20.06 -2.35
N CYS A 849 -7.15 19.17 -1.43
CA CYS A 849 -7.44 17.76 -1.70
C CYS A 849 -8.72 17.32 -0.99
N SER A 850 -9.23 16.12 -1.31
CA SER A 850 -10.38 15.55 -0.60
C SER A 850 -10.08 15.37 0.89
N PRO A 851 -11.10 15.39 1.78
CA PRO A 851 -10.89 15.41 3.23
C PRO A 851 -9.96 14.29 3.73
N TYR A 852 -10.17 13.06 3.27
CA TYR A 852 -9.39 11.91 3.71
C TYR A 852 -7.93 11.89 3.20
N ARG A 853 -7.57 12.71 2.20
CA ARG A 853 -6.19 12.84 1.71
C ARG A 853 -5.39 13.91 2.45
N ILE A 854 -6.04 14.72 3.30
CA ILE A 854 -5.39 15.79 4.06
C ILE A 854 -4.25 15.25 4.93
N PRO A 855 -4.39 14.12 5.67
CA PRO A 855 -3.29 13.59 6.46
C PRO A 855 -2.06 13.22 5.65
N ALA A 856 -2.26 12.53 4.53
CA ALA A 856 -1.21 12.18 3.57
C ALA A 856 -0.51 13.43 3.03
N ALA A 857 -1.28 14.47 2.68
CA ALA A 857 -0.74 15.75 2.20
C ALA A 857 0.12 16.45 3.26
N TRP A 858 -0.34 16.53 4.52
CA TRP A 858 0.45 17.11 5.61
C TRP A 858 1.77 16.37 5.83
N LEU A 859 1.75 15.04 5.83
CA LEU A 859 2.97 14.24 5.98
C LEU A 859 3.94 14.51 4.82
N ALA A 860 3.44 14.49 3.58
CA ALA A 860 4.26 14.72 2.39
C ALA A 860 4.93 16.10 2.41
N ILE A 861 4.18 17.15 2.79
CA ILE A 861 4.73 18.51 2.96
C ILE A 861 5.85 18.48 4.01
N ALA A 862 5.61 17.91 5.19
CA ALA A 862 6.58 17.89 6.27
C ALA A 862 7.86 17.08 5.96
N GLN A 863 7.73 15.99 5.19
CA GLN A 863 8.85 15.15 4.74
C GLN A 863 9.71 15.87 3.73
N SER A 864 9.08 16.63 2.84
CA SER A 864 9.77 17.35 1.78
C SER A 864 10.29 18.72 2.25
N ALA A 865 9.84 19.24 3.40
CA ALA A 865 10.21 20.56 3.93
C ALA A 865 11.73 20.67 4.19
N PRO A 866 12.38 21.80 3.81
CA PRO A 866 13.81 22.00 4.00
C PRO A 866 14.19 22.03 5.49
N ASP A 867 15.45 21.72 5.82
CA ASP A 867 15.94 21.69 7.20
C ASP A 867 16.13 23.06 7.86
N THR A 868 15.85 24.14 7.13
CA THR A 868 16.00 25.51 7.59
C THR A 868 14.66 26.06 8.08
N LEU A 869 14.37 25.83 9.35
CA LEU A 869 13.65 26.78 10.20
C LEU A 869 14.54 27.03 11.42
N SER A 870 15.51 27.93 11.23
CA SER A 870 16.27 28.61 12.28
C SER A 870 15.88 30.07 12.31
#